data_AF-A0A432UX57-F1
#
_entry.id   AF-A0A432UX57-F1
#
_cell.length_a   1.000
_cell.length_b   1.000
_cell.length_c   1.000
_cell.angle_alpha   90.00
_cell.angle_beta   90.00
_cell.angle_gamma   90.00
#
_symmetry.space_group_name_H-M   'P 1'
#
loop_
_entity.id
_entity.type
_entity.pdbx_description
1 polymer ?
#
loop_
_entity_poly.entity_id
_entity_poly.type
_entity_poly.pdbx_seq_one_letter_code
_entity_poly.pdbx_strand_id
1 'polypeptide(L)'
;IIQNFNKGAITLDMPANSTETPTTEPIPLAASKDGSVQWNLAGNPLATSLALGDLRLTTNAPSCSDGSCGLDKAKDNELLHNKVWIYNGNNYNEKGIGDNLQPWDGFWIPTLAGSSDYNLSLTSRTTNNHINEISASDDGELLTLQMTGGFIPESHFAFFIDTDNNPETGYTSGSIRGADSLAEGNGLFQYLENAQGGKWNKISADLPIENTPTQAIKRIPLSLLNANNNTIQYTGYVATPDWKTKHIYPQMKEHKISNSNGAFTVSTFHTISLYWSPPSGSEKNKVFVEFKETGEDSWKDGYPLIYNPLTEKEMRDNLSSYRLQKYDYEQMYSRDINELANSGYRGSIVQLKPNTAYDIRLSLEGTNTETTLQARTWSEGFPIAKIIQGKNSQTGYEINESGTEAAGYVLYDGTGAVIDGGENNIQVSKGVHHIIIRGYELKNAEENGVLLGGNNHHIVIENNDISNWGGINKSDNKFGENNHAAIRASLEWGINNISTIVIQKNKIHDPRYTSNNWAQKRNKKNNKTSFHPWGPQALSFGDLVRGNLVIRYNEIWSDNGNCFNDAMGGGGNRGYTGFPGSDSDIYGNYISGACDDAIEAEGNDINVRIWNNYITNSFLGIANAAVTVGPLYVWKNVFARARKTGKADRDYGGSIKGGEGQYKTTSDGFTYFFNNTMLQPDNAGFTGIGGVGNRSRGTFITHFVSRNNILHVSDDNDLSISSRKGNSDVSFDYDLLNGSYPAGQEKNGYIGIPTYQSLFFDEASKEGDFRLLPNSAGHNQGKEIPNFTDGFYGSGPDIGAHEDGVGRIKYGINASE
;
A
#
# COMPACT_ATOMS: atom_id res chain seq x y z
N ILE A 1 43.79 -24.77 67.19
CA ILE A 1 45.16 -24.21 67.10
C ILE A 1 45.88 -24.97 66.01
N ILE A 2 45.97 -24.40 64.81
CA ILE A 2 46.78 -24.96 63.72
C ILE A 2 48.08 -24.16 63.73
N GLN A 3 49.19 -24.84 64.02
CA GLN A 3 50.51 -24.28 64.21
C GLN A 3 51.31 -24.22 62.90
N ASN A 4 52.07 -23.14 62.74
CA ASN A 4 53.30 -22.98 61.96
C ASN A 4 53.29 -23.34 60.46
N PHE A 5 52.99 -22.34 59.62
CA PHE A 5 53.60 -22.26 58.29
C PHE A 5 54.85 -21.38 58.36
N ASN A 6 56.01 -22.01 58.12
CA ASN A 6 57.29 -21.31 57.96
C ASN A 6 57.32 -20.53 56.62
N LYS A 7 58.01 -19.39 56.66
CA LYS A 7 58.23 -18.42 55.57
C LYS A 7 58.81 -19.03 54.27
N GLY A 8 57.95 -19.56 53.42
CA GLY A 8 58.21 -19.82 52.01
C GLY A 8 56.92 -19.62 51.22
N ALA A 9 56.99 -19.06 50.01
CA ALA A 9 55.84 -18.95 49.14
C ALA A 9 55.26 -20.35 48.88
N ILE A 10 53.99 -20.56 49.22
CA ILE A 10 53.27 -21.78 48.87
C ILE A 10 52.79 -21.58 47.43
N THR A 11 53.36 -22.34 46.50
CA THR A 11 52.82 -22.43 45.14
C THR A 11 51.61 -23.36 45.17
N LEU A 12 50.44 -22.84 44.84
CA LEU A 12 49.25 -23.66 44.64
C LEU A 12 49.27 -24.14 43.18
N ASP A 13 49.57 -25.40 42.94
CA ASP A 13 49.47 -25.98 41.59
C ASP A 13 47.98 -26.15 41.25
N MET A 14 47.51 -25.34 40.30
CA MET A 14 46.13 -25.46 39.80
C MET A 14 45.94 -26.84 39.14
N PRO A 15 44.77 -27.48 39.31
CA PRO A 15 44.47 -28.74 38.63
C PRO A 15 44.69 -28.64 37.12
N ALA A 16 45.21 -29.72 36.51
CA ALA A 16 45.38 -29.79 35.06
C ALA A 16 44.03 -29.49 34.35
N ASN A 17 44.08 -28.65 33.30
CA ASN A 17 42.92 -28.11 32.56
C ASN A 17 42.12 -26.99 33.26
N SER A 18 42.65 -26.39 34.33
CA SER A 18 42.08 -25.13 34.85
C SER A 18 42.14 -24.04 33.78
N THR A 19 41.03 -23.33 33.57
CA THR A 19 40.93 -22.18 32.66
C THR A 19 40.72 -20.91 33.48
N GLU A 20 41.12 -19.75 32.94
CA GLU A 20 40.86 -18.47 33.61
C GLU A 20 39.35 -18.24 33.75
N THR A 21 38.91 -17.87 34.95
CA THR A 21 37.52 -17.49 35.22
C THR A 21 37.16 -16.26 34.38
N PRO A 22 36.10 -16.29 33.55
CA PRO A 22 35.65 -15.13 32.80
C PRO A 22 35.31 -13.95 33.73
N THR A 23 35.52 -12.70 33.27
CA THR A 23 35.19 -11.49 34.05
C THR A 23 33.70 -11.36 34.38
N THR A 24 32.86 -12.15 33.72
CA THR A 24 31.40 -12.20 33.86
C THR A 24 30.93 -13.20 34.92
N GLU A 25 31.81 -14.02 35.50
CA GLU A 25 31.40 -15.05 36.47
C GLU A 25 30.89 -14.39 37.77
N PRO A 26 29.64 -14.68 38.19
CA PRO A 26 29.08 -14.08 39.39
C PRO A 26 29.68 -14.68 40.67
N ILE A 27 29.96 -13.82 41.65
CA ILE A 27 30.37 -14.22 43.00
C ILE A 27 29.10 -14.34 43.86
N PRO A 28 28.61 -15.55 44.18
CA PRO A 28 27.39 -15.70 44.97
C PRO A 28 27.61 -15.28 46.43
N LEU A 29 26.59 -14.65 47.02
CA LEU A 29 26.59 -14.26 48.43
C LEU A 29 25.36 -14.84 49.14
N ALA A 30 25.53 -15.22 50.40
CA ALA A 30 24.42 -15.53 51.29
C ALA A 30 23.73 -14.24 51.76
N ALA A 31 22.42 -14.18 51.56
CA ALA A 31 21.56 -13.12 52.08
C ALA A 31 21.46 -13.15 53.61
N SER A 32 20.92 -12.07 54.18
CA SER A 32 20.52 -12.04 55.59
C SER A 32 19.44 -13.10 55.86
N LYS A 33 19.59 -13.84 56.95
CA LYS A 33 18.71 -14.98 57.29
C LYS A 33 17.48 -14.56 58.11
N ASP A 34 17.59 -13.49 58.89
CA ASP A 34 16.61 -13.06 59.89
C ASP A 34 16.66 -11.54 60.13
N GLY A 35 17.12 -10.77 59.14
CA GLY A 35 17.37 -9.34 59.26
C GLY A 35 18.68 -8.99 60.00
N SER A 36 19.44 -9.97 60.50
CA SER A 36 20.78 -9.73 61.04
C SER A 36 21.83 -9.56 59.94
N VAL A 37 22.90 -8.82 60.26
CA VAL A 37 24.05 -8.67 59.35
C VAL A 37 24.74 -10.01 59.17
N GLN A 38 24.80 -10.51 57.93
CA GLN A 38 25.42 -11.79 57.59
C GLN A 38 26.75 -11.54 56.88
N TRP A 39 27.83 -12.11 57.41
CA TRP A 39 29.16 -11.96 56.82
C TRP A 39 29.43 -13.06 55.79
N ASN A 40 29.87 -12.64 54.61
CA ASN A 40 30.27 -13.50 53.50
C ASN A 40 31.78 -13.43 53.30
N LEU A 41 32.46 -14.59 53.25
CA LEU A 41 33.83 -14.69 52.77
C LEU A 41 33.79 -15.06 51.30
N ALA A 42 34.26 -14.14 50.46
CA ALA A 42 34.38 -14.33 49.02
C ALA A 42 35.83 -14.11 48.58
N GLY A 43 36.12 -14.38 47.31
CA GLY A 43 37.41 -14.05 46.70
C GLY A 43 37.20 -13.28 45.41
N ASN A 44 38.22 -12.55 44.96
CA ASN A 44 38.31 -12.09 43.57
C ASN A 44 38.83 -13.25 42.71
N PRO A 45 37.97 -13.98 41.96
CA PRO A 45 38.39 -15.18 41.22
C PRO A 45 39.08 -14.83 39.89
N LEU A 46 39.28 -13.53 39.61
CA LEU A 46 39.79 -13.03 38.34
C LEU A 46 41.32 -12.95 38.36
N ALA A 47 41.94 -13.18 37.21
CA ALA A 47 43.38 -13.06 37.01
C ALA A 47 43.90 -11.60 37.05
N THR A 48 42.99 -10.61 37.12
CA THR A 48 43.29 -9.18 37.13
C THR A 48 42.73 -8.47 38.36
N SER A 49 43.32 -7.32 38.68
CA SER A 49 42.85 -6.47 39.78
C SER A 49 41.46 -5.93 39.45
N LEU A 50 40.54 -6.02 40.41
CA LEU A 50 39.14 -5.60 40.30
C LEU A 50 38.89 -4.35 41.14
N ALA A 51 38.40 -3.26 40.55
CA ALA A 51 38.01 -2.08 41.32
C ALA A 51 36.71 -2.35 42.08
N LEU A 52 36.67 -2.07 43.39
CA LEU A 52 35.48 -2.31 44.21
C LEU A 52 34.27 -1.49 43.74
N GLY A 53 34.49 -0.27 43.26
CA GLY A 53 33.44 0.57 42.66
C GLY A 53 32.84 0.02 41.36
N ASP A 54 33.53 -0.92 40.70
CA ASP A 54 33.03 -1.59 39.50
C ASP A 54 32.17 -2.82 39.84
N LEU A 55 32.06 -3.24 41.10
CA LEU A 55 31.16 -4.32 41.46
C LEU A 55 29.69 -3.88 41.34
N ARG A 56 28.86 -4.78 40.81
CA ARG A 56 27.40 -4.64 40.73
C ARG A 56 26.73 -5.77 41.47
N LEU A 57 25.74 -5.42 42.29
CA LEU A 57 24.86 -6.38 42.93
C LEU A 57 23.79 -6.82 41.93
N THR A 58 23.79 -8.10 41.59
CA THR A 58 22.70 -8.74 40.87
C THR A 58 21.77 -9.37 41.89
N THR A 59 20.49 -9.00 41.85
CA THR A 59 19.48 -9.45 42.81
C THR A 59 18.08 -9.38 42.22
N ASN A 60 17.15 -10.17 42.79
CA ASN A 60 15.72 -10.04 42.53
C ASN A 60 15.02 -9.04 43.47
N ALA A 61 15.76 -8.30 44.30
CA ALA A 61 15.21 -7.23 45.12
C ALA A 61 14.68 -6.08 44.23
N PRO A 62 13.43 -5.62 44.39
CA PRO A 62 12.83 -4.58 43.53
C PRO A 62 13.63 -3.27 43.46
N SER A 63 14.37 -2.93 44.51
CA SER A 63 15.21 -1.73 44.59
C SER A 63 16.50 -1.81 43.75
N CYS A 64 16.90 -3.01 43.33
CA CYS A 64 18.15 -3.28 42.63
C CYS A 64 18.06 -4.35 41.53
N SER A 65 16.87 -4.63 41.00
CA SER A 65 16.64 -5.67 39.98
C SER A 65 16.95 -5.23 38.54
N ASP A 66 17.28 -3.96 38.31
CA ASP A 66 17.56 -3.37 36.99
C ASP A 66 19.00 -3.61 36.48
N GLY A 67 19.83 -4.31 37.25
CA GLY A 67 21.23 -4.60 36.90
C GLY A 67 22.19 -3.40 37.04
N SER A 68 21.70 -2.23 37.46
CA SER A 68 22.51 -1.01 37.62
C SER A 68 23.06 -0.82 39.04
N CYS A 69 22.73 -1.74 39.97
CA CYS A 69 22.95 -1.56 41.40
C CYS A 69 24.43 -1.64 41.81
N GLY A 70 25.09 -0.48 41.91
CA GLY A 70 26.42 -0.36 42.52
C GLY A 70 26.40 -0.52 44.03
N LEU A 71 27.58 -0.70 44.63
CA LEU A 71 27.73 -0.97 46.06
C LEU A 71 27.15 0.13 46.98
N ASP A 72 27.23 1.40 46.60
CA ASP A 72 26.60 2.50 47.37
C ASP A 72 25.08 2.38 47.36
N LYS A 73 24.48 2.22 46.16
CA LYS A 73 23.03 2.03 46.02
C LYS A 73 22.56 0.78 46.76
N ALA A 74 23.33 -0.31 46.73
CA ALA A 74 23.02 -1.53 47.46
C ALA A 74 23.01 -1.31 48.98
N LYS A 75 23.92 -0.47 49.50
CA LYS A 75 23.97 -0.11 50.91
C LYS A 75 22.82 0.79 51.31
N ASP A 76 22.50 1.79 50.50
CA ASP A 76 21.39 2.72 50.75
C ASP A 76 20.04 2.00 50.77
N ASN A 77 19.92 0.87 50.06
CA ASN A 77 18.75 -0.01 50.06
C ASN A 77 18.84 -1.16 51.09
N GLU A 78 19.80 -1.11 52.01
CA GLU A 78 20.02 -2.13 53.05
C GLU A 78 20.20 -3.56 52.52
N LEU A 79 20.77 -3.74 51.33
CA LEU A 79 21.00 -5.05 50.71
C LEU A 79 22.43 -5.57 51.00
N LEU A 80 23.44 -4.77 50.71
CA LEU A 80 24.85 -5.16 50.78
C LEU A 80 25.70 -3.94 51.17
N HIS A 81 26.67 -4.12 52.05
CA HIS A 81 27.52 -3.00 52.46
C HIS A 81 28.50 -2.57 51.36
N ASN A 82 28.83 -1.28 51.31
CA ASN A 82 29.72 -0.68 50.30
C ASN A 82 31.22 -0.76 50.63
N LYS A 83 31.60 -1.63 51.56
CA LYS A 83 32.99 -1.83 52.00
C LYS A 83 33.26 -3.30 52.22
N VAL A 84 34.52 -3.68 52.06
CA VAL A 84 35.01 -5.04 52.29
C VAL A 84 36.20 -5.04 53.24
N TRP A 85 36.49 -6.19 53.84
CA TRP A 85 37.62 -6.38 54.75
C TRP A 85 38.55 -7.46 54.23
N ILE A 86 39.83 -7.11 54.03
CA ILE A 86 40.85 -8.00 53.47
C ILE A 86 41.90 -8.32 54.53
N TYR A 87 42.24 -9.60 54.70
CA TYR A 87 43.28 -10.01 55.63
C TYR A 87 44.68 -9.79 55.05
N ASN A 88 45.52 -9.01 55.73
CA ASN A 88 46.88 -8.69 55.26
C ASN A 88 47.98 -9.58 55.86
N GLY A 89 47.60 -10.66 56.55
CA GLY A 89 48.54 -11.54 57.27
C GLY A 89 48.61 -11.30 58.77
N ASN A 90 48.22 -10.11 59.26
CA ASN A 90 48.16 -9.77 60.69
C ASN A 90 46.77 -9.28 61.14
N ASN A 91 46.15 -8.40 60.34
CA ASN A 91 44.86 -7.76 60.65
C ASN A 91 43.96 -7.69 59.40
N TYR A 92 42.67 -7.39 59.60
CA TYR A 92 41.76 -7.05 58.52
C TYR A 92 41.78 -5.55 58.22
N ASN A 93 42.09 -5.19 56.98
CA ASN A 93 42.04 -3.81 56.50
C ASN A 93 40.71 -3.55 55.80
N GLU A 94 40.06 -2.46 56.16
CA GLU A 94 38.86 -1.97 55.47
C GLU A 94 39.23 -1.38 54.10
N LYS A 95 38.45 -1.72 53.08
CA LYS A 95 38.56 -1.21 51.71
C LYS A 95 37.20 -0.70 51.23
N GLY A 96 37.19 0.47 50.60
CA GLY A 96 35.99 1.12 50.07
C GLY A 96 35.90 1.05 48.55
N ILE A 97 34.86 1.65 47.97
CA ILE A 97 34.63 1.68 46.52
C ILE A 97 35.75 2.33 45.69
N GLY A 98 36.63 3.11 46.31
CA GLY A 98 37.82 3.70 45.68
C GLY A 98 39.06 2.81 45.69
N ASP A 99 38.98 1.63 46.30
CA ASP A 99 40.08 0.66 46.39
C ASP A 99 39.93 -0.47 45.37
N ASN A 100 41.02 -1.22 45.18
CA ASN A 100 41.06 -2.40 44.32
C ASN A 100 41.23 -3.69 45.14
N LEU A 101 40.60 -4.77 44.67
CA LEU A 101 40.89 -6.16 45.03
C LEU A 101 41.95 -6.70 44.06
N GLN A 102 43.06 -7.21 44.59
CA GLN A 102 44.06 -7.90 43.75
C GLN A 102 43.54 -9.26 43.30
N PRO A 103 44.13 -9.85 42.24
CA PRO A 103 43.84 -11.23 41.86
C PRO A 103 43.97 -12.16 43.08
N TRP A 104 42.97 -13.02 43.29
CA TRP A 104 42.94 -14.01 44.36
C TRP A 104 42.84 -13.47 45.80
N ASP A 105 42.61 -12.16 45.98
CA ASP A 105 42.33 -11.60 47.29
C ASP A 105 41.04 -12.20 47.86
N GLY A 106 41.12 -12.77 49.06
CA GLY A 106 39.97 -13.12 49.88
C GLY A 106 39.47 -11.89 50.64
N PHE A 107 38.16 -11.63 50.57
CA PHE A 107 37.55 -10.48 51.23
C PHE A 107 36.26 -10.86 51.94
N TRP A 108 36.01 -10.21 53.07
CA TRP A 108 34.74 -10.28 53.78
C TRP A 108 33.82 -9.14 53.37
N ILE A 109 32.56 -9.43 53.09
CA ILE A 109 31.53 -8.44 52.82
C ILE A 109 30.24 -8.75 53.61
N PRO A 110 29.66 -7.77 54.33
CA PRO A 110 28.41 -7.97 55.03
C PRO A 110 27.19 -7.73 54.13
N THR A 111 26.28 -8.69 54.10
CA THR A 111 24.90 -8.51 53.61
C THR A 111 24.04 -7.97 54.74
N LEU A 112 23.11 -7.09 54.39
CA LEU A 112 22.35 -6.25 55.32
C LEU A 112 20.89 -6.72 55.43
N ALA A 113 20.13 -6.17 56.39
CA ALA A 113 18.81 -6.67 56.78
C ALA A 113 17.81 -6.76 55.61
N GLY A 114 17.81 -5.77 54.72
CA GLY A 114 16.92 -5.67 53.55
C GLY A 114 17.19 -6.72 52.47
N SER A 115 18.28 -7.49 52.56
CA SER A 115 18.55 -8.58 51.63
C SER A 115 17.79 -9.88 51.92
N SER A 116 17.09 -9.95 53.06
CA SER A 116 16.31 -11.13 53.45
C SER A 116 15.34 -11.51 52.31
N ASP A 117 15.29 -12.79 51.97
CA ASP A 117 14.48 -13.38 50.88
C ASP A 117 14.94 -13.12 49.43
N TYR A 118 16.07 -12.44 49.21
CA TYR A 118 16.59 -12.17 47.87
C TYR A 118 17.87 -12.95 47.54
N ASN A 119 18.03 -13.33 46.27
CA ASN A 119 19.28 -13.86 45.76
C ASN A 119 20.27 -12.71 45.56
N LEU A 120 21.53 -12.93 45.92
CA LEU A 120 22.58 -11.93 45.80
C LEU A 120 23.80 -12.54 45.10
N SER A 121 24.29 -11.84 44.07
CA SER A 121 25.61 -12.11 43.52
C SER A 121 26.30 -10.82 43.10
N LEU A 122 27.63 -10.82 43.15
CA LEU A 122 28.45 -9.71 42.68
C LEU A 122 28.99 -10.03 41.30
N THR A 123 28.81 -9.11 40.36
CA THR A 123 29.39 -9.18 39.01
C THR A 123 30.27 -7.96 38.78
N SER A 124 31.31 -8.09 37.96
CA SER A 124 32.10 -6.93 37.55
C SER A 124 31.30 -6.10 36.55
N ARG A 125 31.35 -4.78 36.68
CA ARG A 125 30.85 -3.84 35.68
C ARG A 125 31.62 -4.11 34.40
N THR A 126 30.89 -4.37 33.32
CA THR A 126 31.50 -4.39 31.99
C THR A 126 32.18 -3.04 31.75
N THR A 127 33.51 -3.05 31.63
CA THR A 127 34.32 -1.84 31.39
C THR A 127 34.55 -1.56 29.90
N ASN A 128 34.26 -2.55 29.05
CA ASN A 128 34.35 -2.46 27.59
C ASN A 128 33.21 -3.22 26.93
N ASN A 129 32.60 -2.61 25.91
CA ASN A 129 31.61 -3.30 25.08
C ASN A 129 32.27 -4.44 24.30
N HIS A 130 31.58 -5.56 24.16
CA HIS A 130 31.96 -6.62 23.22
C HIS A 130 30.71 -7.35 22.72
N ILE A 131 30.78 -7.84 21.48
CA ILE A 131 29.70 -8.62 20.85
C ILE A 131 30.19 -10.05 20.71
N ASN A 132 29.50 -10.99 21.35
CA ASN A 132 29.79 -12.43 21.26
C ASN A 132 29.13 -13.05 20.03
N GLU A 133 27.86 -12.71 19.81
CA GLU A 133 27.07 -13.26 18.71
C GLU A 133 26.04 -12.26 18.18
N ILE A 134 25.73 -12.38 16.89
CA ILE A 134 24.56 -11.79 16.27
C ILE A 134 23.67 -12.88 15.67
N SER A 135 22.37 -12.67 15.68
CA SER A 135 21.35 -13.59 15.16
C SER A 135 20.18 -12.81 14.57
N ALA A 136 19.47 -13.43 13.64
CA ALA A 136 18.27 -12.91 13.01
C ALA A 136 17.20 -14.00 12.97
N SER A 137 15.94 -13.58 13.02
CA SER A 137 14.76 -14.42 12.85
C SER A 137 13.63 -13.55 12.31
N ASP A 138 12.67 -14.14 11.62
CA ASP A 138 11.49 -13.44 11.12
C ASP A 138 10.26 -14.35 11.10
N ASP A 139 9.08 -13.74 11.02
CA ASP A 139 7.78 -14.41 10.89
C ASP A 139 7.11 -14.15 9.53
N GLY A 140 7.86 -13.63 8.55
CA GLY A 140 7.35 -13.19 7.25
C GLY A 140 6.83 -11.75 7.19
N GLU A 141 6.61 -11.10 8.34
CA GLU A 141 6.21 -9.68 8.41
C GLU A 141 7.22 -8.83 9.20
N LEU A 142 7.82 -9.39 10.25
CA LEU A 142 8.68 -8.70 11.20
C LEU A 142 10.05 -9.38 11.32
N LEU A 143 11.10 -8.66 10.96
CA LEU A 143 12.48 -9.07 11.19
C LEU A 143 12.91 -8.73 12.61
N THR A 144 13.37 -9.72 13.36
CA THR A 144 14.01 -9.55 14.67
C THR A 144 15.52 -9.75 14.53
N LEU A 145 16.28 -8.68 14.74
CA LEU A 145 17.74 -8.69 14.83
C LEU A 145 18.16 -8.65 16.30
N GLN A 146 19.13 -9.48 16.67
CA GLN A 146 19.62 -9.59 18.03
C GLN A 146 21.14 -9.66 18.06
N MET A 147 21.74 -9.00 19.04
CA MET A 147 23.14 -9.20 19.42
C MET A 147 23.26 -9.53 20.91
N THR A 148 24.18 -10.44 21.26
CA THR A 148 24.52 -10.82 22.63
C THR A 148 25.99 -10.50 22.90
N GLY A 149 26.30 -10.15 24.15
CA GLY A 149 27.63 -9.66 24.50
C GLY A 149 27.73 -9.20 25.94
N GLY A 150 28.69 -8.34 26.23
CA GLY A 150 28.72 -7.54 27.45
C GLY A 150 28.73 -6.07 27.06
N PHE A 151 27.78 -5.30 27.61
CA PHE A 151 27.54 -3.92 27.25
C PHE A 151 27.58 -2.99 28.46
N ILE A 152 28.25 -1.86 28.30
CA ILE A 152 28.27 -0.78 29.27
C ILE A 152 26.86 -0.15 29.32
N PRO A 153 26.34 0.20 30.51
CA PRO A 153 25.10 0.97 30.60
C PRO A 153 25.13 2.24 29.74
N GLU A 154 23.99 2.57 29.12
CA GLU A 154 23.81 3.73 28.22
C GLU A 154 24.61 3.66 26.90
N SER A 155 25.12 2.48 26.53
CA SER A 155 25.76 2.31 25.23
C SER A 155 24.81 2.52 24.05
N HIS A 156 25.39 2.97 22.93
CA HIS A 156 24.67 3.19 21.69
C HIS A 156 24.73 1.95 20.80
N PHE A 157 23.58 1.43 20.40
CA PHE A 157 23.46 0.22 19.59
C PHE A 157 22.98 0.55 18.18
N ALA A 158 23.47 -0.21 17.21
CA ALA A 158 22.99 -0.15 15.84
C ALA A 158 23.10 -1.50 15.13
N PHE A 159 22.25 -1.71 14.13
CA PHE A 159 22.38 -2.80 13.16
C PHE A 159 22.54 -2.22 11.75
N PHE A 160 23.51 -2.73 11.01
CA PHE A 160 23.72 -2.43 9.59
C PHE A 160 23.21 -3.60 8.77
N ILE A 161 22.42 -3.31 7.74
CA ILE A 161 21.72 -4.31 6.94
C ILE A 161 21.97 -3.99 5.46
N ASP A 162 22.57 -4.92 4.75
CA ASP A 162 22.67 -4.96 3.30
C ASP A 162 21.46 -5.76 2.79
N THR A 163 20.60 -5.08 2.04
CA THR A 163 19.30 -5.58 1.60
C THR A 163 19.32 -6.08 0.16
N ASP A 164 20.24 -5.60 -0.67
CA ASP A 164 20.41 -6.07 -2.05
C ASP A 164 21.46 -7.17 -2.19
N ASN A 165 22.19 -7.49 -1.11
CA ASN A 165 23.29 -8.47 -1.05
C ASN A 165 24.42 -8.13 -2.05
N ASN A 166 24.59 -6.84 -2.35
CA ASN A 166 25.64 -6.34 -3.22
C ASN A 166 26.65 -5.52 -2.40
N PRO A 167 27.84 -6.08 -2.12
CA PRO A 167 28.83 -5.41 -1.27
C PRO A 167 29.46 -4.15 -1.91
N GLU A 168 29.17 -3.87 -3.19
CA GLU A 168 29.65 -2.68 -3.90
C GLU A 168 28.71 -1.47 -3.82
N THR A 169 27.44 -1.68 -3.47
CA THR A 169 26.42 -0.62 -3.28
C THR A 169 26.21 -0.39 -1.79
N GLY A 170 25.83 0.81 -1.35
CA GLY A 170 25.56 1.07 0.08
C GLY A 170 26.77 1.51 0.93
N TYR A 171 26.57 1.59 2.25
CA TYR A 171 27.59 2.04 3.20
C TYR A 171 28.64 0.97 3.46
N THR A 172 29.90 1.33 3.28
CA THR A 172 31.05 0.44 3.57
C THR A 172 32.01 1.10 4.55
N SER A 173 32.28 0.42 5.67
CA SER A 173 33.23 0.86 6.69
C SER A 173 33.65 -0.31 7.60
N GLY A 174 34.95 -0.52 7.79
CA GLY A 174 35.45 -1.60 8.65
C GLY A 174 35.04 -2.98 8.12
N SER A 175 34.23 -3.72 8.89
CA SER A 175 33.63 -5.01 8.50
C SER A 175 32.25 -4.87 7.84
N ILE A 176 31.65 -3.68 7.83
CA ILE A 176 30.38 -3.41 7.15
C ILE A 176 30.65 -3.31 5.65
N ARG A 177 29.93 -4.08 4.86
CA ARG A 177 30.01 -4.12 3.40
C ARG A 177 28.61 -3.89 2.85
N GLY A 178 28.47 -2.84 2.07
CA GLY A 178 27.26 -2.51 1.35
C GLY A 178 25.96 -2.36 2.13
N ALA A 179 26.00 -1.81 3.35
CA ALA A 179 24.77 -1.64 4.12
C ALA A 179 23.86 -0.55 3.53
N ASP A 180 22.66 -0.95 3.09
CA ASP A 180 21.61 -0.07 2.59
C ASP A 180 20.76 0.54 3.71
N SER A 181 20.67 -0.16 4.84
CA SER A 181 19.82 0.23 5.96
C SER A 181 20.60 0.25 7.28
N LEU A 182 20.30 1.25 8.10
CA LEU A 182 20.83 1.43 9.45
C LEU A 182 19.65 1.48 10.43
N ALA A 183 19.61 0.55 11.36
CA ALA A 183 18.68 0.59 12.49
C ALA A 183 19.43 1.10 13.73
N GLU A 184 19.18 2.34 14.14
CA GLU A 184 19.86 2.99 15.26
C GLU A 184 18.85 3.72 16.16
N GLY A 185 19.00 3.56 17.47
CA GLY A 185 18.09 4.15 18.45
C GLY A 185 16.62 3.77 18.19
N ASN A 186 15.75 4.78 18.11
CA ASN A 186 14.33 4.59 17.77
C ASN A 186 14.03 4.64 16.25
N GLY A 187 15.06 4.76 15.41
CA GLY A 187 14.91 5.00 13.99
C GLY A 187 15.28 3.79 13.13
N LEU A 188 14.79 3.85 11.89
CA LEU A 188 15.33 3.13 10.75
C LEU A 188 15.73 4.15 9.70
N PHE A 189 16.90 3.98 9.10
CA PHE A 189 17.48 4.90 8.14
C PHE A 189 17.94 4.16 6.89
N GLN A 190 17.90 4.83 5.74
CA GLN A 190 18.41 4.32 4.47
C GLN A 190 19.65 5.09 4.02
N TYR A 191 20.58 4.38 3.41
CA TYR A 191 21.78 4.95 2.82
C TYR A 191 21.47 5.57 1.46
N LEU A 192 21.99 6.77 1.22
CA LEU A 192 21.80 7.46 -0.06
C LEU A 192 22.81 6.95 -1.10
N GLU A 193 22.31 6.56 -2.27
CA GLU A 193 23.17 6.16 -3.39
C GLU A 193 24.08 7.33 -3.78
N ASN A 194 25.39 7.07 -3.92
CA ASN A 194 26.46 8.08 -4.11
C ASN A 194 26.78 8.99 -2.91
N ALA A 195 26.25 8.74 -1.72
CA ALA A 195 26.72 9.42 -0.52
C ALA A 195 28.16 9.01 -0.16
N GLN A 196 28.99 9.99 0.18
CA GLN A 196 30.26 9.77 0.84
C GLN A 196 30.10 9.93 2.36
N GLY A 197 30.53 8.94 3.13
CA GLY A 197 30.50 8.95 4.59
C GLY A 197 29.14 8.56 5.20
N GLY A 198 28.92 8.85 6.48
CA GLY A 198 27.73 8.39 7.23
C GLY A 198 26.47 9.23 7.03
N LYS A 199 26.06 9.53 5.79
CA LYS A 199 24.81 10.25 5.51
C LYS A 199 23.65 9.27 5.37
N TRP A 200 22.70 9.34 6.30
CA TRP A 200 21.57 8.43 6.40
C TRP A 200 20.25 9.21 6.43
N ASN A 201 19.26 8.78 5.67
CA ASN A 201 17.91 9.35 5.67
C ASN A 201 16.99 8.55 6.58
N LYS A 202 16.35 9.21 7.55
CA LYS A 202 15.40 8.54 8.46
C LYS A 202 14.11 8.21 7.69
N ILE A 203 13.72 6.93 7.68
CA ILE A 203 12.52 6.44 6.97
C ILE A 203 11.41 5.97 7.92
N SER A 204 11.73 5.72 9.19
CA SER A 204 10.72 5.43 10.23
C SER A 204 11.15 5.96 11.58
N ALA A 205 10.18 6.31 12.41
CA ALA A 205 10.31 6.54 13.85
C ALA A 205 9.65 5.39 14.63
N ASP A 206 9.82 5.37 15.95
CA ASP A 206 9.14 4.46 16.91
C ASP A 206 9.48 2.96 16.83
N LEU A 207 10.71 2.63 16.42
CA LEU A 207 11.26 1.28 16.51
C LEU A 207 12.41 1.27 17.53
N PRO A 208 12.18 1.13 18.85
CA PRO A 208 13.28 1.15 19.83
C PRO A 208 14.20 -0.07 19.70
N ILE A 209 15.47 0.09 20.09
CA ILE A 209 16.34 -1.04 20.43
C ILE A 209 16.10 -1.35 21.91
N GLU A 210 15.60 -2.54 22.20
CA GLU A 210 15.48 -3.07 23.56
C GLU A 210 16.84 -3.61 23.98
N ASN A 211 17.38 -3.19 25.13
CA ASN A 211 18.71 -3.62 25.57
C ASN A 211 18.82 -3.88 27.07
N THR A 212 19.72 -4.79 27.41
CA THR A 212 20.19 -5.13 28.76
C THR A 212 21.73 -5.08 28.77
N PRO A 213 22.41 -5.27 29.91
CA PRO A 213 23.87 -5.38 29.95
C PRO A 213 24.44 -6.54 29.12
N THR A 214 23.62 -7.48 28.65
CA THR A 214 24.08 -8.67 27.91
C THR A 214 23.43 -8.87 26.54
N GLN A 215 22.43 -8.08 26.18
CA GLN A 215 21.66 -8.28 24.94
C GLN A 215 21.13 -6.95 24.38
N ALA A 216 21.04 -6.86 23.05
CA ALA A 216 20.28 -5.81 22.37
C ALA A 216 19.45 -6.43 21.22
N ILE A 217 18.18 -6.03 21.13
CA ILE A 217 17.18 -6.56 20.18
C ILE A 217 16.55 -5.40 19.43
N LYS A 218 16.43 -5.54 18.11
CA LYS A 218 15.69 -4.63 17.23
C LYS A 218 14.65 -5.43 16.46
N ARG A 219 13.42 -4.92 16.42
CA ARG A 219 12.35 -5.43 15.57
C ARG A 219 12.07 -4.43 14.46
N ILE A 220 12.03 -4.91 13.23
CA ILE A 220 11.91 -4.11 12.02
C ILE A 220 10.85 -4.75 11.13
N PRO A 221 9.75 -4.06 10.80
CA PRO A 221 8.83 -4.55 9.78
C PRO A 221 9.59 -4.81 8.48
N LEU A 222 9.49 -6.01 7.93
CA LEU A 222 10.14 -6.41 6.67
C LEU A 222 9.70 -5.51 5.52
N SER A 223 8.48 -4.97 5.57
CA SER A 223 7.99 -3.96 4.62
C SER A 223 8.87 -2.70 4.56
N LEU A 224 9.62 -2.36 5.61
CA LEU A 224 10.50 -1.19 5.61
C LEU A 224 11.91 -1.49 5.07
N LEU A 225 12.23 -2.75 4.79
CA LEU A 225 13.51 -3.21 4.25
C LEU A 225 13.36 -3.59 2.78
N ASN A 226 14.19 -3.04 1.90
CA ASN A 226 14.13 -3.28 0.46
C ASN A 226 14.90 -4.56 0.06
N ALA A 227 14.55 -5.70 0.67
CA ALA A 227 15.29 -6.94 0.51
C ALA A 227 15.01 -7.63 -0.83
N ASN A 228 15.78 -7.29 -1.87
CA ASN A 228 15.53 -7.69 -3.26
C ASN A 228 15.73 -9.19 -3.53
N ASN A 229 16.49 -9.89 -2.68
CA ASN A 229 16.99 -11.25 -2.96
C ASN A 229 16.45 -12.33 -2.00
N ASN A 230 15.47 -12.02 -1.15
CA ASN A 230 14.97 -12.91 -0.08
C ASN A 230 16.04 -13.36 0.94
N THR A 231 17.20 -12.73 0.87
CA THR A 231 18.33 -12.87 1.79
C THR A 231 18.86 -11.47 2.05
N ILE A 232 19.21 -11.22 3.30
CA ILE A 232 19.90 -10.00 3.74
C ILE A 232 21.24 -10.39 4.35
N GLN A 233 22.20 -9.47 4.32
CA GLN A 233 23.38 -9.55 5.18
C GLN A 233 23.22 -8.52 6.30
N TYR A 234 23.57 -8.86 7.53
CA TYR A 234 23.46 -7.94 8.66
C TYR A 234 24.66 -8.05 9.61
N THR A 235 24.94 -6.97 10.33
CA THR A 235 25.94 -6.95 11.41
C THR A 235 25.52 -6.03 12.56
N GLY A 236 26.07 -6.29 13.75
CA GLY A 236 25.83 -5.51 14.96
C GLY A 236 26.95 -4.51 15.25
N TYR A 237 26.58 -3.34 15.77
CA TYR A 237 27.46 -2.26 16.19
C TYR A 237 27.08 -1.81 17.60
N VAL A 238 28.09 -1.56 18.44
CA VAL A 238 27.91 -0.95 19.77
C VAL A 238 29.02 0.07 20.07
N ALA A 239 28.66 1.22 20.64
CA ALA A 239 29.59 2.25 21.07
C ALA A 239 29.43 2.61 22.56
N THR A 240 30.53 3.01 23.20
CA THR A 240 30.50 3.59 24.55
C THR A 240 29.63 4.85 24.59
N PRO A 241 29.06 5.23 25.75
CA PRO A 241 28.26 6.47 25.88
C PRO A 241 29.00 7.74 25.44
N ASP A 242 30.34 7.75 25.54
CA ASP A 242 31.21 8.85 25.11
C ASP A 242 31.71 8.71 23.66
N TRP A 243 31.23 7.71 22.92
CA TRP A 243 31.58 7.39 21.53
C TRP A 243 33.06 7.08 21.24
N LYS A 244 33.91 6.94 22.27
CA LYS A 244 35.35 6.69 22.10
C LYS A 244 35.68 5.28 21.67
N THR A 245 34.97 4.28 22.19
CA THR A 245 35.22 2.87 21.86
C THR A 245 34.04 2.31 21.09
N LYS A 246 34.33 1.68 19.94
CA LYS A 246 33.34 1.15 19.00
C LYS A 246 33.68 -0.30 18.71
N HIS A 247 32.68 -1.17 18.79
CA HIS A 247 32.80 -2.57 18.46
C HIS A 247 31.79 -2.93 17.38
N ILE A 248 32.28 -3.58 16.33
CA ILE A 248 31.47 -4.10 15.23
C ILE A 248 31.69 -5.61 15.19
N TYR A 249 30.63 -6.37 14.98
CA TYR A 249 30.78 -7.80 14.79
C TYR A 249 31.66 -8.07 13.54
N PRO A 250 32.63 -9.01 13.60
CA PRO A 250 33.73 -9.06 12.63
C PRO A 250 33.33 -9.33 11.17
N GLN A 251 32.15 -9.88 10.95
CA GLN A 251 31.63 -10.30 9.65
C GLN A 251 30.14 -10.04 9.57
N MET A 252 29.61 -9.78 8.37
CA MET A 252 28.16 -9.80 8.19
C MET A 252 27.67 -11.25 8.17
N LYS A 253 26.50 -11.51 8.78
CA LYS A 253 25.83 -12.80 8.71
C LYS A 253 24.68 -12.71 7.71
N GLU A 254 24.48 -13.80 6.98
CA GLU A 254 23.33 -13.94 6.11
C GLU A 254 22.09 -14.34 6.93
N HIS A 255 20.94 -13.76 6.59
CA HIS A 255 19.63 -14.24 7.02
C HIS A 255 18.74 -14.42 5.81
N LYS A 256 18.19 -15.62 5.65
CA LYS A 256 17.16 -15.88 4.64
C LYS A 256 15.82 -15.45 5.22
N ILE A 257 15.20 -14.45 4.62
CA ILE A 257 13.88 -13.99 5.02
C ILE A 257 12.89 -15.12 4.73
N SER A 258 12.02 -15.42 5.68
CA SER A 258 10.95 -16.40 5.52
C SER A 258 9.91 -15.80 4.58
N ASN A 259 10.16 -15.96 3.28
CA ASN A 259 9.24 -15.52 2.24
C ASN A 259 7.83 -16.07 2.53
N SER A 260 6.84 -15.19 2.49
CA SER A 260 5.50 -15.52 2.03
C SER A 260 5.50 -15.91 0.53
N ASN A 261 6.41 -16.78 0.06
CA ASN A 261 6.59 -17.15 -1.36
C ASN A 261 6.55 -15.99 -2.39
N GLY A 262 6.84 -14.74 -2.00
CA GLY A 262 6.74 -13.56 -2.87
C GLY A 262 5.32 -13.18 -3.29
N ALA A 263 4.29 -13.63 -2.55
CA ALA A 263 2.92 -13.20 -2.75
C ALA A 263 2.52 -12.09 -1.78
N PHE A 264 1.77 -11.10 -2.27
CA PHE A 264 1.24 -10.01 -1.47
C PHE A 264 -0.14 -9.59 -1.96
N THR A 265 -0.84 -8.80 -1.14
CA THR A 265 -2.19 -8.32 -1.45
C THR A 265 -2.33 -6.83 -1.24
N VAL A 266 -3.26 -6.21 -1.96
CA VAL A 266 -3.69 -4.82 -1.75
C VAL A 266 -5.20 -4.81 -1.70
N SER A 267 -5.78 -4.32 -0.60
CA SER A 267 -7.23 -4.40 -0.37
C SER A 267 -7.92 -3.06 -0.60
N THR A 268 -9.19 -3.13 -0.99
CA THR A 268 -10.18 -2.05 -0.88
C THR A 268 -11.36 -2.55 -0.03
N PHE A 269 -12.54 -1.91 -0.12
CA PHE A 269 -13.73 -2.32 0.64
C PHE A 269 -14.30 -3.67 0.20
N HIS A 270 -14.28 -3.99 -1.09
CA HIS A 270 -14.97 -5.16 -1.65
C HIS A 270 -14.07 -6.03 -2.51
N THR A 271 -12.78 -5.71 -2.59
CA THR A 271 -11.84 -6.38 -3.45
C THR A 271 -10.49 -6.55 -2.79
N ILE A 272 -9.77 -7.57 -3.19
CA ILE A 272 -8.40 -7.84 -2.80
C ILE A 272 -7.61 -8.13 -4.08
N SER A 273 -6.70 -7.23 -4.43
CA SER A 273 -5.67 -7.46 -5.43
C SER A 273 -4.70 -8.53 -4.94
N LEU A 274 -4.27 -9.40 -5.85
CA LEU A 274 -3.34 -10.49 -5.61
C LEU A 274 -2.15 -10.34 -6.54
N TYR A 275 -0.97 -10.62 -5.99
CA TYR A 275 0.30 -10.62 -6.71
C TYR A 275 1.10 -11.84 -6.30
N TRP A 276 1.73 -12.53 -7.24
CA TRP A 276 2.61 -13.67 -6.94
C TRP A 276 3.62 -13.96 -8.04
N SER A 277 4.84 -14.35 -7.66
CA SER A 277 5.89 -14.80 -8.58
C SER A 277 6.45 -16.16 -8.16
N PRO A 278 5.71 -17.25 -8.37
CA PRO A 278 6.21 -18.58 -8.04
C PRO A 278 7.42 -18.94 -8.91
N PRO A 279 8.37 -19.72 -8.38
CA PRO A 279 9.36 -20.39 -9.21
C PRO A 279 8.66 -21.20 -10.32
N SER A 280 9.16 -21.11 -11.54
CA SER A 280 8.58 -21.75 -12.74
C SER A 280 7.23 -21.19 -13.22
N GLY A 281 6.83 -20.02 -12.73
CA GLY A 281 5.76 -19.22 -13.32
C GLY A 281 6.03 -18.82 -14.77
N SER A 282 5.01 -18.88 -15.63
CA SER A 282 5.06 -18.52 -17.05
C SER A 282 3.67 -18.27 -17.65
N GLU A 283 3.62 -17.78 -18.88
CA GLU A 283 2.36 -17.65 -19.66
C GLU A 283 1.64 -19.00 -19.89
N LYS A 284 2.31 -20.13 -19.68
CA LYS A 284 1.78 -21.48 -19.98
C LYS A 284 1.00 -22.12 -18.84
N ASN A 285 1.15 -21.61 -17.62
CA ASN A 285 0.51 -22.13 -16.42
C ASN A 285 -0.23 -21.01 -15.72
N LYS A 286 -1.46 -21.30 -15.31
CA LYS A 286 -2.28 -20.36 -14.53
C LYS A 286 -1.94 -20.46 -13.05
N VAL A 287 -2.25 -19.40 -12.31
CA VAL A 287 -2.37 -19.47 -10.85
C VAL A 287 -3.85 -19.53 -10.51
N PHE A 288 -4.28 -20.65 -9.94
CA PHE A 288 -5.63 -20.78 -9.39
C PHE A 288 -5.71 -20.07 -8.04
N VAL A 289 -6.85 -19.45 -7.80
CA VAL A 289 -7.16 -18.70 -6.59
C VAL A 289 -8.29 -19.40 -5.88
N GLU A 290 -8.14 -19.63 -4.59
CA GLU A 290 -9.22 -20.03 -3.70
C GLU A 290 -9.23 -19.09 -2.50
N PHE A 291 -10.42 -18.76 -1.99
CA PHE A 291 -10.55 -17.88 -0.84
C PHE A 291 -11.75 -18.24 0.03
N LYS A 292 -11.72 -17.82 1.29
CA LYS A 292 -12.85 -17.94 2.23
C LYS A 292 -12.75 -16.87 3.30
N GLU A 293 -13.87 -16.51 3.92
CA GLU A 293 -13.84 -15.68 5.13
C GLU A 293 -13.06 -16.45 6.23
N THR A 294 -12.15 -15.77 6.92
CA THR A 294 -11.31 -16.42 7.93
C THR A 294 -12.18 -17.02 9.02
N GLY A 295 -12.00 -18.32 9.27
CA GLY A 295 -12.80 -19.09 10.23
C GLY A 295 -13.96 -19.88 9.60
N GLU A 296 -14.30 -19.64 8.33
CA GLU A 296 -15.24 -20.50 7.59
C GLU A 296 -14.55 -21.78 7.11
N ASP A 297 -15.32 -22.83 6.84
CA ASP A 297 -14.80 -24.13 6.37
C ASP A 297 -14.73 -24.24 4.84
N SER A 298 -15.59 -23.52 4.12
CA SER A 298 -15.79 -23.70 2.68
C SER A 298 -14.97 -22.70 1.86
N TRP A 299 -14.10 -23.24 1.00
CA TRP A 299 -13.37 -22.46 0.00
C TRP A 299 -14.25 -22.14 -1.20
N LYS A 300 -14.06 -20.96 -1.77
CA LYS A 300 -14.65 -20.49 -3.03
C LYS A 300 -13.55 -20.29 -4.05
N ASP A 301 -13.85 -20.58 -5.31
CA ASP A 301 -12.93 -20.35 -6.43
C ASP A 301 -12.92 -18.86 -6.80
N GLY A 302 -11.72 -18.30 -6.90
CA GLY A 302 -11.46 -17.00 -7.51
C GLY A 302 -11.10 -17.13 -8.99
N TYR A 303 -11.17 -16.01 -9.72
CA TYR A 303 -10.72 -15.99 -11.11
C TYR A 303 -9.18 -16.13 -11.17
N PRO A 304 -8.61 -16.95 -12.08
CA PRO A 304 -7.17 -17.18 -12.13
C PRO A 304 -6.35 -15.90 -12.38
N LEU A 305 -5.15 -15.84 -11.82
CA LEU A 305 -4.23 -14.72 -12.05
C LEU A 305 -3.61 -14.82 -13.46
N ILE A 306 -3.31 -13.67 -14.06
CA ILE A 306 -2.66 -13.57 -15.36
C ILE A 306 -1.16 -13.42 -15.17
N TYR A 307 -0.39 -14.16 -15.96
CA TYR A 307 1.04 -13.96 -16.11
C TYR A 307 1.33 -12.81 -17.08
N ASN A 308 1.92 -11.72 -16.60
CA ASN A 308 2.41 -10.63 -17.44
C ASN A 308 3.53 -9.86 -16.71
N PRO A 309 4.75 -10.42 -16.60
CA PRO A 309 5.82 -9.84 -15.80
C PRO A 309 6.25 -8.48 -16.35
N LEU A 310 6.66 -7.59 -15.45
CA LEU A 310 7.20 -6.28 -15.80
C LEU A 310 8.72 -6.29 -15.59
N THR A 311 9.52 -5.93 -16.59
CA THR A 311 10.95 -5.71 -16.34
C THR A 311 11.19 -4.32 -15.78
N GLU A 312 12.15 -4.22 -14.85
CA GLU A 312 12.62 -2.93 -14.32
C GLU A 312 13.03 -1.99 -15.46
N LYS A 313 13.66 -2.52 -16.52
CA LYS A 313 14.05 -1.77 -17.71
C LYS A 313 12.85 -1.19 -18.45
N GLU A 314 11.79 -1.96 -18.68
CA GLU A 314 10.58 -1.49 -19.38
C GLU A 314 9.89 -0.35 -18.63
N MET A 315 9.83 -0.45 -17.30
CA MET A 315 9.29 0.60 -16.46
C MET A 315 10.21 1.83 -16.47
N ARG A 316 11.54 1.66 -16.31
CA ARG A 316 12.50 2.77 -16.33
C ARG A 316 12.54 3.51 -17.68
N ASP A 317 12.58 2.78 -18.79
CA ASP A 317 12.65 3.36 -20.14
C ASP A 317 11.38 4.18 -20.47
N ASN A 318 10.22 3.79 -19.96
CA ASN A 318 8.96 4.53 -20.20
C ASN A 318 8.81 5.75 -19.31
N LEU A 319 9.27 5.71 -18.07
CA LEU A 319 9.29 6.90 -17.21
C LEU A 319 10.22 7.99 -17.74
N SER A 320 11.30 7.61 -18.45
CA SER A 320 12.21 8.55 -19.12
C SER A 320 11.61 9.30 -20.32
N SER A 321 10.46 8.84 -20.84
CA SER A 321 9.75 9.48 -21.94
C SER A 321 8.95 10.71 -21.51
N TYR A 322 8.74 10.89 -20.20
CA TYR A 322 8.22 12.10 -19.60
C TYR A 322 9.35 13.11 -19.37
N ARG A 323 9.13 14.39 -19.74
CA ARG A 323 10.09 15.49 -19.55
C ARG A 323 10.24 15.89 -18.07
N LEU A 324 10.58 14.94 -17.21
CA LEU A 324 10.99 15.20 -15.85
C LEU A 324 12.49 15.48 -15.83
N GLN A 325 12.91 16.46 -15.04
CA GLN A 325 14.33 16.65 -14.78
C GLN A 325 14.86 15.40 -14.08
N LYS A 326 15.96 14.86 -14.59
CA LYS A 326 16.66 13.63 -14.16
C LYS A 326 16.89 13.49 -12.64
N TYR A 327 16.73 14.56 -11.85
CA TYR A 327 17.09 14.64 -10.43
C TYR A 327 15.98 14.29 -9.42
N ASP A 328 14.69 14.27 -9.79
CA ASP A 328 13.59 13.82 -8.90
C ASP A 328 13.23 12.32 -9.07
N TYR A 329 13.87 11.65 -10.04
CA TYR A 329 13.58 10.28 -10.47
C TYR A 329 14.24 9.18 -9.60
N GLU A 330 15.37 9.48 -8.97
CA GLU A 330 16.17 8.47 -8.26
C GLU A 330 15.76 8.29 -6.78
N GLN A 331 14.97 9.20 -6.20
CA GLN A 331 14.54 9.13 -4.79
C GLN A 331 13.05 8.88 -4.57
N MET A 332 12.20 9.12 -5.56
CA MET A 332 10.81 8.68 -5.58
C MET A 332 10.75 7.54 -6.59
N TYR A 333 10.19 6.38 -6.23
CA TYR A 333 9.85 5.24 -7.11
C TYR A 333 10.62 3.91 -7.04
N SER A 334 11.63 3.67 -6.19
CA SER A 334 12.27 2.34 -6.21
C SER A 334 11.37 1.22 -5.66
N ARG A 335 10.82 1.38 -4.45
CA ARG A 335 10.10 0.29 -3.75
C ARG A 335 8.86 -0.19 -4.50
N ASP A 336 8.00 0.74 -4.90
CA ASP A 336 6.69 0.42 -5.46
C ASP A 336 6.77 -0.14 -6.87
N ILE A 337 7.74 0.35 -7.65
CA ILE A 337 8.07 -0.19 -8.98
C ILE A 337 8.74 -1.53 -8.83
N ASN A 338 9.64 -1.74 -7.85
CA ASN A 338 10.28 -3.03 -7.65
C ASN A 338 9.26 -4.11 -7.22
N GLU A 339 8.33 -3.78 -6.31
CA GLU A 339 7.25 -4.70 -5.91
C GLU A 339 6.39 -5.10 -7.13
N LEU A 340 6.05 -4.15 -8.00
CA LEU A 340 5.31 -4.42 -9.24
C LEU A 340 6.16 -5.15 -10.30
N ALA A 341 7.45 -4.80 -10.45
CA ALA A 341 8.43 -5.44 -11.35
C ALA A 341 8.58 -6.92 -11.03
N ASN A 342 8.68 -7.20 -9.74
CA ASN A 342 8.98 -8.52 -9.23
C ASN A 342 7.72 -9.40 -9.16
N SER A 343 6.56 -8.92 -9.60
CA SER A 343 5.30 -9.67 -9.68
C SER A 343 4.99 -10.15 -11.10
N GLY A 344 5.05 -11.46 -11.32
CA GLY A 344 4.81 -12.12 -12.60
C GLY A 344 3.33 -12.41 -12.83
N TYR A 345 2.62 -12.83 -11.77
CA TYR A 345 1.17 -13.03 -11.78
C TYR A 345 0.43 -11.97 -10.99
N ARG A 346 -0.74 -11.60 -11.50
CA ARG A 346 -1.65 -10.64 -10.87
C ARG A 346 -3.10 -10.88 -11.22
N GLY A 347 -3.98 -10.51 -10.31
CA GLY A 347 -5.44 -10.60 -10.46
C GLY A 347 -6.16 -10.08 -9.23
N SER A 348 -7.47 -10.26 -9.15
CA SER A 348 -8.27 -9.77 -8.03
C SER A 348 -9.33 -10.76 -7.60
N ILE A 349 -9.59 -10.80 -6.29
CA ILE A 349 -10.82 -11.33 -5.71
C ILE A 349 -11.78 -10.13 -5.55
N VAL A 350 -13.04 -10.31 -5.94
CA VAL A 350 -14.09 -9.27 -5.95
C VAL A 350 -15.31 -9.71 -5.14
N GLN A 351 -16.31 -8.85 -4.99
CA GLN A 351 -17.59 -9.16 -4.30
C GLN A 351 -17.39 -9.63 -2.85
N LEU A 352 -16.43 -9.03 -2.14
CA LEU A 352 -16.12 -9.31 -0.75
C LEU A 352 -16.89 -8.38 0.18
N LYS A 353 -17.09 -8.83 1.42
CA LYS A 353 -17.66 -7.99 2.48
C LYS A 353 -16.61 -7.00 3.00
N PRO A 354 -16.96 -5.74 3.30
CA PRO A 354 -16.08 -4.81 4.00
C PRO A 354 -15.66 -5.31 5.38
N ASN A 355 -14.55 -4.79 5.87
CA ASN A 355 -13.99 -5.08 7.20
C ASN A 355 -13.85 -6.58 7.53
N THR A 356 -13.66 -7.43 6.53
CA THR A 356 -13.71 -8.88 6.68
C THR A 356 -12.35 -9.48 6.35
N ALA A 357 -11.87 -10.38 7.21
CA ALA A 357 -10.64 -11.13 6.96
C ALA A 357 -10.92 -12.34 6.07
N TYR A 358 -9.99 -12.61 5.16
CA TYR A 358 -10.06 -13.71 4.22
C TYR A 358 -8.76 -14.52 4.27
N ASP A 359 -8.92 -15.84 4.27
CA ASP A 359 -7.83 -16.78 3.98
C ASP A 359 -7.81 -17.00 2.47
N ILE A 360 -6.63 -16.92 1.87
CA ILE A 360 -6.44 -17.00 0.41
C ILE A 360 -5.39 -18.07 0.13
N ARG A 361 -5.66 -18.94 -0.85
CA ARG A 361 -4.73 -19.94 -1.36
C ARG A 361 -4.48 -19.70 -2.84
N LEU A 362 -3.21 -19.68 -3.21
CA LEU A 362 -2.74 -19.60 -4.60
C LEU A 362 -2.01 -20.89 -4.97
N SER A 363 -2.33 -21.47 -6.11
CA SER A 363 -1.67 -22.70 -6.59
C SER A 363 -1.29 -22.59 -8.07
N LEU A 364 -0.06 -23.00 -8.40
CA LEU A 364 0.47 -22.93 -9.76
C LEU A 364 0.13 -24.21 -10.53
N GLU A 365 -0.60 -24.05 -11.64
CA GLU A 365 -1.07 -25.15 -12.49
C GLU A 365 0.05 -26.11 -12.91
N GLY A 366 -0.22 -27.41 -12.80
CA GLY A 366 0.70 -28.47 -13.21
C GLY A 366 1.88 -28.69 -12.26
N THR A 367 1.87 -28.07 -11.07
CA THR A 367 2.91 -28.19 -10.04
C THR A 367 2.30 -28.42 -8.65
N ASN A 368 3.14 -28.70 -7.66
CA ASN A 368 2.75 -28.68 -6.23
C ASN A 368 3.11 -27.34 -5.56
N THR A 369 3.45 -26.31 -6.34
CA THR A 369 3.82 -24.98 -5.81
C THR A 369 2.55 -24.24 -5.41
N GLU A 370 2.43 -23.93 -4.12
CA GLU A 370 1.31 -23.19 -3.55
C GLU A 370 1.79 -22.17 -2.50
N THR A 371 0.95 -21.19 -2.19
CA THR A 371 1.13 -20.26 -1.08
C THR A 371 -0.21 -19.87 -0.48
N THR A 372 -0.20 -19.48 0.80
CA THR A 372 -1.38 -18.98 1.49
C THR A 372 -1.12 -17.60 2.07
N LEU A 373 -2.12 -16.72 1.96
CA LEU A 373 -2.09 -15.34 2.43
C LEU A 373 -3.31 -15.10 3.32
N GLN A 374 -3.22 -14.13 4.21
CA GLN A 374 -4.39 -13.53 4.82
C GLN A 374 -4.46 -12.06 4.42
N ALA A 375 -5.68 -11.58 4.21
CA ALA A 375 -5.93 -10.19 3.88
C ALA A 375 -7.25 -9.74 4.50
N ARG A 376 -7.40 -8.44 4.75
CA ARG A 376 -8.62 -7.86 5.28
C ARG A 376 -9.07 -6.70 4.40
N THR A 377 -10.32 -6.77 3.95
CA THR A 377 -10.96 -5.65 3.24
C THR A 377 -11.11 -4.44 4.15
N TRP A 378 -11.12 -3.25 3.55
CA TRP A 378 -11.23 -2.00 4.31
C TRP A 378 -12.52 -1.89 5.11
N SER A 379 -12.40 -1.23 6.26
CA SER A 379 -13.54 -0.82 7.07
C SER A 379 -14.19 0.43 6.51
N GLU A 380 -15.52 0.44 6.38
CA GLU A 380 -16.29 1.65 6.07
C GLU A 380 -16.35 2.64 7.24
N GLY A 381 -15.97 2.20 8.43
CA GLY A 381 -15.81 3.08 9.59
C GLY A 381 -14.45 3.74 9.58
N PHE A 382 -14.44 5.07 9.40
CA PHE A 382 -13.25 5.92 9.55
C PHE A 382 -13.19 6.51 10.97
N PRO A 383 -12.25 6.08 11.84
CA PRO A 383 -12.13 6.63 13.19
C PRO A 383 -11.82 8.13 13.12
N ILE A 384 -12.49 8.95 13.94
CA ILE A 384 -12.29 10.41 13.96
C ILE A 384 -11.49 10.79 15.20
N ALA A 385 -10.29 11.33 14.99
CA ALA A 385 -9.42 11.84 16.05
C ALA A 385 -9.82 13.28 16.47
N LYS A 386 -10.21 14.08 15.49
CA LYS A 386 -10.48 15.51 15.66
C LYS A 386 -11.51 15.99 14.65
N ILE A 387 -12.32 16.96 15.04
CA ILE A 387 -13.27 17.64 14.16
C ILE A 387 -12.85 19.11 14.05
N ILE A 388 -12.72 19.59 12.81
CA ILE A 388 -12.53 20.99 12.46
C ILE A 388 -13.78 21.44 11.73
N GLN A 389 -14.51 22.38 12.33
CA GLN A 389 -15.73 22.92 11.74
C GLN A 389 -15.39 23.85 10.58
N GLY A 390 -15.98 23.58 9.42
CA GLY A 390 -15.88 24.37 8.21
C GLY A 390 -16.47 25.77 8.39
N LYS A 391 -16.04 26.69 7.54
CA LYS A 391 -16.50 28.08 7.56
C LYS A 391 -16.83 28.53 6.16
N ASN A 392 -17.74 29.50 6.07
CA ASN A 392 -18.00 30.18 4.81
C ASN A 392 -16.75 30.95 4.36
N SER A 393 -16.43 30.89 3.08
CA SER A 393 -15.30 31.59 2.49
C SER A 393 -15.61 32.03 1.06
N GLN A 394 -15.03 33.16 0.64
CA GLN A 394 -15.07 33.63 -0.76
C GLN A 394 -13.70 33.52 -1.45
N THR A 395 -12.67 33.11 -0.71
CA THR A 395 -11.28 33.10 -1.17
C THR A 395 -10.65 31.72 -1.12
N GLY A 396 -11.45 30.67 -0.91
CA GLY A 396 -10.98 29.30 -0.70
C GLY A 396 -10.63 28.99 0.76
N TYR A 397 -10.22 27.74 1.01
CA TYR A 397 -9.79 27.21 2.31
C TYR A 397 -8.61 26.25 2.14
N GLU A 398 -7.54 26.45 2.92
CA GLU A 398 -6.39 25.56 2.93
C GLU A 398 -6.49 24.55 4.08
N ILE A 399 -6.31 23.27 3.77
CA ILE A 399 -6.26 22.16 4.70
C ILE A 399 -4.80 21.72 4.85
N ASN A 400 -4.26 21.86 6.06
CA ASN A 400 -2.84 21.62 6.36
C ASN A 400 -2.59 20.76 7.61
N GLU A 401 -3.64 20.17 8.20
CA GLU A 401 -3.53 19.30 9.38
C GLU A 401 -3.92 17.86 9.01
N SER A 402 -3.06 16.91 9.39
CA SER A 402 -3.27 15.48 9.18
C SER A 402 -3.78 14.78 10.44
N GLY A 403 -4.54 13.72 10.25
CA GLY A 403 -4.70 12.66 11.26
C GLY A 403 -3.54 11.68 11.25
N THR A 404 -3.71 10.54 11.90
CA THR A 404 -2.78 9.41 11.82
C THR A 404 -3.55 8.09 11.81
N GLU A 405 -2.92 7.01 11.38
CA GLU A 405 -3.52 5.68 11.44
C GLU A 405 -3.90 5.28 12.88
N ALA A 406 -3.02 5.57 13.85
CA ALA A 406 -3.24 5.21 15.25
C ALA A 406 -4.30 6.06 15.96
N ALA A 407 -4.38 7.36 15.66
CA ALA A 407 -5.33 8.27 16.32
C ALA A 407 -6.67 8.37 15.57
N GLY A 408 -6.65 8.16 14.26
CA GLY A 408 -7.77 8.38 13.36
C GLY A 408 -7.65 9.67 12.53
N TYR A 409 -8.69 9.92 11.74
CA TYR A 409 -8.80 11.00 10.78
C TYR A 409 -9.11 12.35 11.43
N VAL A 410 -8.61 13.44 10.84
CA VAL A 410 -9.14 14.78 11.09
C VAL A 410 -10.33 15.00 10.16
N LEU A 411 -11.52 15.17 10.73
CA LEU A 411 -12.74 15.50 9.99
C LEU A 411 -12.85 17.01 9.81
N TYR A 412 -12.73 17.47 8.57
CA TYR A 412 -13.14 18.80 8.13
C TYR A 412 -14.64 18.75 7.81
N ASP A 413 -15.45 19.16 8.78
CA ASP A 413 -16.91 19.11 8.75
C ASP A 413 -17.49 20.41 8.19
N GLY A 414 -17.83 20.40 6.91
CA GLY A 414 -18.42 21.50 6.17
C GLY A 414 -19.93 21.59 6.26
N THR A 415 -20.60 20.84 7.15
CA THR A 415 -22.06 20.84 7.24
C THR A 415 -22.61 22.27 7.42
N GLY A 416 -23.31 22.77 6.40
CA GLY A 416 -23.85 24.14 6.38
C GLY A 416 -22.84 25.24 6.02
N ALA A 417 -21.61 24.88 5.68
CA ALA A 417 -20.57 25.78 5.20
C ALA A 417 -20.56 25.85 3.67
N VAL A 418 -20.43 27.07 3.14
CA VAL A 418 -20.36 27.36 1.70
C VAL A 418 -19.02 28.03 1.38
N ILE A 419 -18.25 27.43 0.49
CA ILE A 419 -17.08 28.08 -0.10
C ILE A 419 -17.44 28.52 -1.51
N ASP A 420 -17.53 29.83 -1.72
CA ASP A 420 -18.04 30.48 -2.92
C ASP A 420 -16.95 31.39 -3.52
N GLY A 421 -16.00 30.78 -4.22
CA GLY A 421 -14.85 31.45 -4.82
C GLY A 421 -13.48 30.91 -4.37
N GLY A 422 -12.44 31.65 -4.72
CA GLY A 422 -11.03 31.22 -4.62
C GLY A 422 -10.53 30.56 -5.90
N GLU A 423 -9.20 30.47 -6.05
CA GLU A 423 -8.59 29.69 -7.13
C GLU A 423 -9.05 28.22 -7.04
N ASN A 424 -8.96 27.68 -5.84
CA ASN A 424 -9.55 26.40 -5.45
C ASN A 424 -10.50 26.65 -4.28
N ASN A 425 -11.67 25.98 -4.22
CA ASN A 425 -12.51 26.12 -3.03
C ASN A 425 -11.81 25.51 -1.81
N ILE A 426 -11.27 24.30 -1.96
CA ILE A 426 -10.42 23.66 -0.95
C ILE A 426 -9.09 23.30 -1.59
N GLN A 427 -7.99 23.64 -0.90
CA GLN A 427 -6.65 23.21 -1.25
C GLN A 427 -6.05 22.38 -0.12
N VAL A 428 -5.73 21.13 -0.40
CA VAL A 428 -5.06 20.23 0.54
C VAL A 428 -3.56 20.39 0.35
N SER A 429 -2.85 20.78 1.42
CA SER A 429 -1.40 20.98 1.36
C SER A 429 -0.67 19.65 1.08
N LYS A 430 0.52 19.75 0.48
CA LYS A 430 1.38 18.59 0.17
C LYS A 430 1.63 17.73 1.41
N GLY A 431 1.50 16.40 1.28
CA GLY A 431 1.78 15.44 2.35
C GLY A 431 0.71 15.34 3.44
N VAL A 432 -0.37 16.14 3.37
CA VAL A 432 -1.52 15.96 4.27
C VAL A 432 -2.18 14.60 4.00
N HIS A 433 -2.57 13.92 5.06
CA HIS A 433 -3.12 12.57 5.01
C HIS A 433 -4.06 12.31 6.18
N HIS A 434 -4.83 11.22 6.12
CA HIS A 434 -5.77 10.83 7.18
C HIS A 434 -6.74 11.97 7.51
N ILE A 435 -7.39 12.51 6.47
CA ILE A 435 -8.41 13.56 6.61
C ILE A 435 -9.72 13.16 5.93
N ILE A 436 -10.82 13.71 6.42
CA ILE A 436 -12.14 13.58 5.80
C ILE A 436 -12.63 14.99 5.46
N ILE A 437 -12.99 15.24 4.20
CA ILE A 437 -13.61 16.49 3.73
C ILE A 437 -15.09 16.18 3.48
N ARG A 438 -15.96 16.67 4.37
CA ARG A 438 -17.38 16.25 4.39
C ARG A 438 -18.36 17.41 4.39
N GLY A 439 -19.41 17.32 3.59
CA GLY A 439 -20.62 18.12 3.79
C GLY A 439 -20.57 19.57 3.29
N TYR A 440 -19.54 19.95 2.53
CA TYR A 440 -19.40 21.32 2.00
C TYR A 440 -20.28 21.56 0.76
N GLU A 441 -20.78 22.79 0.62
CA GLU A 441 -21.17 23.34 -0.68
C GLU A 441 -19.96 24.12 -1.25
N LEU A 442 -19.39 23.62 -2.34
CA LEU A 442 -18.22 24.16 -3.01
C LEU A 442 -18.65 24.71 -4.37
N LYS A 443 -18.57 26.03 -4.56
CA LYS A 443 -18.98 26.64 -5.82
C LYS A 443 -18.08 27.78 -6.25
N ASN A 444 -18.16 28.08 -7.53
CA ASN A 444 -17.52 29.25 -8.12
C ASN A 444 -15.98 29.30 -7.98
N ALA A 445 -15.30 28.16 -7.76
CA ALA A 445 -13.84 28.09 -7.87
C ALA A 445 -13.36 28.52 -9.26
N GLU A 446 -12.32 29.35 -9.33
CA GLU A 446 -11.72 29.75 -10.61
C GLU A 446 -11.11 28.55 -11.35
N GLU A 447 -10.55 27.60 -10.61
CA GLU A 447 -9.97 26.38 -11.15
C GLU A 447 -10.67 25.12 -10.67
N ASN A 448 -10.55 24.80 -9.38
CA ASN A 448 -10.93 23.48 -8.88
C ASN A 448 -11.78 23.53 -7.61
N GLY A 449 -12.73 22.60 -7.46
CA GLY A 449 -13.48 22.48 -6.21
C GLY A 449 -12.57 22.06 -5.06
N VAL A 450 -11.90 20.91 -5.20
CA VAL A 450 -10.89 20.39 -4.28
C VAL A 450 -9.60 20.12 -5.04
N LEU A 451 -8.50 20.72 -4.61
CA LEU A 451 -7.16 20.44 -5.12
C LEU A 451 -6.36 19.62 -4.10
N LEU A 452 -5.97 18.40 -4.48
CA LEU A 452 -5.04 17.56 -3.72
C LEU A 452 -3.60 17.92 -4.09
N GLY A 453 -2.77 18.14 -3.07
CA GLY A 453 -1.33 18.33 -3.20
C GLY A 453 -0.58 17.00 -3.39
N GLY A 454 0.71 17.09 -3.71
CA GLY A 454 1.56 15.90 -3.88
C GLY A 454 1.68 15.09 -2.58
N ASN A 455 1.91 13.77 -2.71
CA ASN A 455 2.06 12.82 -1.59
C ASN A 455 0.87 12.78 -0.62
N ASN A 456 -0.33 13.20 -1.03
CA ASN A 456 -1.52 13.02 -0.22
C ASN A 456 -1.98 11.56 -0.26
N HIS A 457 -2.32 11.01 0.91
CA HIS A 457 -2.87 9.66 1.01
C HIS A 457 -3.87 9.53 2.15
N HIS A 458 -4.70 8.49 2.12
CA HIS A 458 -5.72 8.22 3.16
C HIS A 458 -6.65 9.43 3.32
N ILE A 459 -7.27 9.88 2.23
CA ILE A 459 -8.20 11.02 2.23
C ILE A 459 -9.58 10.52 1.82
N VAL A 460 -10.61 10.94 2.55
CA VAL A 460 -12.00 10.70 2.20
C VAL A 460 -12.64 12.04 1.81
N ILE A 461 -13.20 12.14 0.61
CA ILE A 461 -13.97 13.28 0.14
C ILE A 461 -15.40 12.80 -0.04
N GLU A 462 -16.32 13.27 0.81
CA GLU A 462 -17.67 12.73 0.81
C GLU A 462 -18.81 13.68 1.15
N ASN A 463 -20.00 13.38 0.64
CA ASN A 463 -21.22 14.16 0.91
C ASN A 463 -21.06 15.66 0.59
N ASN A 464 -20.18 16.03 -0.35
CA ASN A 464 -20.03 17.41 -0.79
C ASN A 464 -20.90 17.66 -2.03
N ASP A 465 -21.30 18.92 -2.20
CA ASP A 465 -21.96 19.44 -3.39
C ASP A 465 -20.98 20.39 -4.10
N ILE A 466 -20.51 20.02 -5.29
CA ILE A 466 -19.45 20.71 -6.01
C ILE A 466 -19.96 21.16 -7.38
N SER A 467 -19.98 22.47 -7.62
CA SER A 467 -20.52 23.03 -8.85
C SER A 467 -19.83 24.31 -9.35
N ASN A 468 -20.09 24.67 -10.62
CA ASN A 468 -19.67 25.92 -11.24
C ASN A 468 -18.16 26.26 -11.12
N TRP A 469 -17.30 25.25 -11.13
CA TRP A 469 -15.84 25.40 -11.13
C TRP A 469 -15.30 25.65 -12.55
N GLY A 470 -14.04 26.10 -12.61
CA GLY A 470 -13.24 26.10 -13.82
C GLY A 470 -13.26 27.43 -14.59
N GLY A 471 -12.16 27.68 -15.29
CA GLY A 471 -11.89 28.92 -16.00
C GLY A 471 -12.13 28.78 -17.50
N ILE A 472 -12.30 29.90 -18.21
CA ILE A 472 -12.33 29.90 -19.67
C ILE A 472 -10.90 29.81 -20.21
N ASN A 473 -10.70 29.01 -21.25
CA ASN A 473 -9.40 28.94 -21.89
C ASN A 473 -9.10 30.26 -22.62
N LYS A 474 -8.02 30.92 -22.22
CA LYS A 474 -7.68 32.26 -22.74
C LYS A 474 -7.25 32.27 -24.22
N SER A 475 -6.90 31.11 -24.79
CA SER A 475 -6.42 31.03 -26.18
C SER A 475 -7.55 30.96 -27.21
N ASP A 476 -8.69 30.36 -26.85
CA ASP A 476 -9.88 30.31 -27.71
C ASP A 476 -11.04 31.18 -27.21
N ASN A 477 -11.03 31.57 -25.92
CA ASN A 477 -12.05 32.37 -25.24
C ASN A 477 -13.49 31.85 -25.49
N LYS A 478 -13.63 30.53 -25.63
CA LYS A 478 -14.89 29.88 -25.99
C LYS A 478 -15.18 28.64 -25.15
N PHE A 479 -14.16 27.82 -24.88
CA PHE A 479 -14.29 26.57 -24.13
C PHE A 479 -13.60 26.68 -22.77
N GLY A 480 -13.95 25.78 -21.86
CA GLY A 480 -13.29 25.69 -20.57
C GLY A 480 -11.80 25.31 -20.70
N GLU A 481 -11.02 25.71 -19.69
CA GLU A 481 -9.64 25.32 -19.54
C GLU A 481 -9.55 23.80 -19.32
N ASN A 482 -8.55 23.17 -19.93
CA ASN A 482 -8.42 21.72 -19.89
C ASN A 482 -7.99 21.27 -18.48
N ASN A 483 -8.61 20.21 -17.95
CA ASN A 483 -8.28 19.58 -16.67
C ASN A 483 -8.58 20.44 -15.41
N HIS A 484 -9.23 21.59 -15.54
CA HIS A 484 -9.88 22.22 -14.38
C HIS A 484 -11.00 21.28 -13.89
N ALA A 485 -11.01 20.93 -12.61
CA ALA A 485 -11.88 19.84 -12.14
C ALA A 485 -12.56 20.09 -10.80
N ALA A 486 -13.69 19.45 -10.56
CA ALA A 486 -14.34 19.50 -9.27
C ALA A 486 -13.45 18.90 -8.18
N ILE A 487 -12.79 17.78 -8.47
CA ILE A 487 -11.72 17.22 -7.63
C ILE A 487 -10.52 16.94 -8.53
N ARG A 488 -9.39 17.55 -8.18
CA ARG A 488 -8.14 17.47 -8.94
C ARG A 488 -7.01 16.99 -8.06
N ALA A 489 -6.21 16.06 -8.55
CA ALA A 489 -4.89 15.77 -8.01
C ALA A 489 -3.82 16.51 -8.83
N SER A 490 -3.17 17.50 -8.21
CA SER A 490 -2.19 18.33 -8.91
C SER A 490 -0.87 17.57 -9.07
N LEU A 491 -0.36 17.50 -10.30
CA LEU A 491 0.86 18.21 -10.71
C LEU A 491 0.74 18.52 -12.21
N GLU A 492 1.15 19.73 -12.60
CA GLU A 492 1.09 20.17 -14.00
C GLU A 492 1.96 19.28 -14.90
N TRP A 493 3.03 18.66 -14.37
CA TRP A 493 3.86 17.61 -15.01
C TRP A 493 4.66 16.82 -13.94
N GLY A 494 4.33 15.54 -13.70
CA GLY A 494 5.07 14.65 -12.78
C GLY A 494 4.24 13.46 -12.30
N ILE A 495 4.92 12.38 -11.87
CA ILE A 495 4.25 11.20 -11.32
C ILE A 495 3.77 11.52 -9.90
N ASN A 496 2.49 11.28 -9.63
CA ASN A 496 1.90 11.54 -8.32
C ASN A 496 2.02 10.31 -7.42
N ASN A 497 2.55 10.49 -6.21
CA ASN A 497 2.47 9.48 -5.13
C ASN A 497 1.19 9.65 -4.30
N ILE A 498 0.08 9.90 -5.00
CA ILE A 498 -1.24 9.98 -4.37
C ILE A 498 -1.79 8.57 -4.31
N SER A 499 -2.26 8.16 -3.14
CA SER A 499 -2.82 6.82 -3.00
C SER A 499 -3.87 6.75 -1.89
N THR A 500 -4.69 5.71 -1.89
CA THR A 500 -5.68 5.49 -0.81
C THR A 500 -6.63 6.69 -0.66
N ILE A 501 -7.28 7.08 -1.77
CA ILE A 501 -8.25 8.18 -1.78
C ILE A 501 -9.64 7.61 -1.99
N VAL A 502 -10.58 7.98 -1.14
CA VAL A 502 -11.99 7.62 -1.25
C VAL A 502 -12.78 8.84 -1.67
N ILE A 503 -13.42 8.79 -2.83
CA ILE A 503 -14.35 9.83 -3.31
C ILE A 503 -15.73 9.19 -3.33
N GLN A 504 -16.60 9.57 -2.40
CA GLN A 504 -17.90 8.93 -2.28
C GLN A 504 -19.06 9.84 -1.97
N LYS A 505 -20.25 9.52 -2.49
CA LYS A 505 -21.49 10.23 -2.15
C LYS A 505 -21.44 11.73 -2.39
N ASN A 506 -20.61 12.18 -3.33
CA ASN A 506 -20.57 13.58 -3.73
C ASN A 506 -21.53 13.83 -4.88
N LYS A 507 -22.13 15.03 -4.89
CA LYS A 507 -22.77 15.61 -6.06
C LYS A 507 -21.74 16.47 -6.77
N ILE A 508 -21.43 16.13 -8.02
CA ILE A 508 -20.43 16.85 -8.80
C ILE A 508 -21.08 17.24 -10.12
N HIS A 509 -21.37 18.53 -10.28
CA HIS A 509 -22.21 18.92 -11.40
C HIS A 509 -21.98 20.30 -11.96
N ASP A 510 -22.33 20.45 -13.24
CA ASP A 510 -22.44 21.74 -13.92
C ASP A 510 -21.13 22.56 -13.85
N PRO A 511 -20.09 22.16 -14.61
CA PRO A 511 -18.89 22.97 -14.73
C PRO A 511 -19.25 24.34 -15.33
N ARG A 512 -18.47 25.37 -15.01
CA ARG A 512 -18.75 26.76 -15.42
C ARG A 512 -18.76 26.96 -16.92
N TYR A 513 -17.86 26.26 -17.61
CA TYR A 513 -17.67 26.34 -19.05
C TYR A 513 -17.72 24.95 -19.68
N THR A 514 -18.15 24.87 -20.94
CA THR A 514 -18.22 23.61 -21.67
C THR A 514 -16.89 23.21 -22.29
N SER A 515 -16.69 21.90 -22.44
CA SER A 515 -15.77 21.33 -23.44
C SER A 515 -16.31 21.50 -24.87
N ASN A 516 -15.45 21.38 -25.88
CA ASN A 516 -15.88 21.13 -27.26
C ASN A 516 -16.30 19.66 -27.42
N ASN A 517 -17.22 19.37 -28.33
CA ASN A 517 -17.51 17.99 -28.71
C ASN A 517 -16.74 17.55 -29.97
N TRP A 518 -16.84 16.27 -30.33
CA TRP A 518 -16.19 15.69 -31.52
C TRP A 518 -16.66 16.25 -32.88
N ALA A 519 -17.74 17.04 -32.91
CA ALA A 519 -18.18 17.78 -34.10
C ALA A 519 -17.57 19.18 -34.19
N GLN A 520 -17.06 19.72 -33.08
CA GLN A 520 -16.53 21.08 -32.97
C GLN A 520 -15.01 21.10 -33.03
N LYS A 521 -14.46 22.01 -33.84
CA LYS A 521 -13.02 22.18 -34.01
C LYS A 521 -12.48 23.18 -32.98
N ARG A 522 -11.42 22.81 -32.26
CA ARG A 522 -10.72 23.64 -31.27
C ARG A 522 -9.27 23.90 -31.68
N ASN A 523 -8.79 25.11 -31.43
CA ASN A 523 -7.40 25.50 -31.68
C ASN A 523 -6.49 24.95 -30.57
N LYS A 524 -5.35 24.36 -30.94
CA LYS A 524 -4.27 23.99 -30.01
C LYS A 524 -3.29 25.17 -29.88
N LYS A 525 -2.53 25.22 -28.78
CA LYS A 525 -1.25 25.96 -28.74
C LYS A 525 -0.40 25.49 -29.95
N ASN A 526 0.17 26.42 -30.72
CA ASN A 526 0.94 26.22 -31.98
C ASN A 526 0.13 26.17 -33.31
N ASN A 527 -1.01 26.85 -33.42
CA ASN A 527 -1.81 26.96 -34.67
C ASN A 527 -2.28 25.63 -35.29
N LYS A 528 -2.21 24.53 -34.54
CA LYS A 528 -2.84 23.25 -34.94
C LYS A 528 -4.29 23.24 -34.49
N THR A 529 -5.12 22.44 -35.13
CA THR A 529 -6.54 22.31 -34.77
C THR A 529 -6.91 20.86 -34.55
N SER A 530 -7.86 20.62 -33.65
CA SER A 530 -8.31 19.29 -33.22
C SER A 530 -9.83 19.22 -33.13
N PHE A 531 -10.40 18.03 -33.28
CA PHE A 531 -11.79 17.74 -32.92
C PHE A 531 -11.90 17.04 -31.55
N HIS A 532 -10.77 16.63 -30.98
CA HIS A 532 -10.73 16.02 -29.65
C HIS A 532 -11.31 17.00 -28.62
N PRO A 533 -12.30 16.58 -27.81
CA PRO A 533 -12.78 17.33 -26.66
C PRO A 533 -11.65 17.69 -25.71
N TRP A 534 -11.70 18.91 -25.20
CA TRP A 534 -10.83 19.41 -24.13
C TRP A 534 -11.64 20.36 -23.28
N GLY A 535 -11.38 20.41 -21.99
CA GLY A 535 -12.16 21.24 -21.08
C GLY A 535 -12.16 20.69 -19.66
N PRO A 536 -13.14 21.11 -18.85
CA PRO A 536 -13.18 20.71 -17.46
C PRO A 536 -13.60 19.24 -17.33
N GLN A 537 -13.16 18.61 -16.25
CA GLN A 537 -13.52 17.24 -15.87
C GLN A 537 -14.22 17.27 -14.50
N ALA A 538 -14.96 16.22 -14.12
CA ALA A 538 -15.44 16.10 -12.74
C ALA A 538 -14.28 15.66 -11.84
N LEU A 539 -13.58 14.59 -12.24
CA LEU A 539 -12.36 14.12 -11.57
C LEU A 539 -11.18 14.19 -12.55
N SER A 540 -10.09 14.82 -12.12
CA SER A 540 -8.85 14.90 -12.91
C SER A 540 -7.64 14.51 -12.06
N PHE A 541 -7.13 13.31 -12.30
CA PHE A 541 -5.95 12.80 -11.60
C PHE A 541 -4.79 12.64 -12.60
N GLY A 542 -3.67 13.31 -12.34
CA GLY A 542 -2.48 13.16 -13.17
C GLY A 542 -1.94 11.71 -13.20
N ASP A 543 -0.81 11.48 -13.86
CA ASP A 543 -0.24 10.14 -14.00
C ASP A 543 0.08 9.47 -12.66
N LEU A 544 -0.64 8.39 -12.36
CA LEU A 544 -0.47 7.57 -11.17
C LEU A 544 0.21 6.25 -11.53
N VAL A 545 1.37 5.96 -10.91
CA VAL A 545 1.93 4.59 -10.91
C VAL A 545 1.08 3.70 -9.99
N ARG A 546 0.76 4.21 -8.80
CA ARG A 546 -0.17 3.59 -7.86
C ARG A 546 -1.39 4.47 -7.72
N GLY A 547 -2.56 3.84 -7.56
CA GLY A 547 -3.78 4.51 -7.16
C GLY A 547 -4.21 4.01 -5.80
N ASN A 548 -4.85 2.84 -5.78
CA ASN A 548 -5.68 2.40 -4.65
C ASN A 548 -6.77 3.44 -4.36
N LEU A 549 -7.39 3.95 -5.43
CA LEU A 549 -8.50 4.89 -5.35
C LEU A 549 -9.80 4.11 -5.23
N VAL A 550 -10.75 4.64 -4.46
CA VAL A 550 -12.13 4.15 -4.44
C VAL A 550 -13.06 5.30 -4.80
N ILE A 551 -13.65 5.25 -5.99
CA ILE A 551 -14.59 6.25 -6.50
C ILE A 551 -15.96 5.61 -6.55
N ARG A 552 -16.81 5.90 -5.56
CA ARG A 552 -18.08 5.18 -5.42
C ARG A 552 -19.29 6.03 -5.07
N TYR A 553 -20.46 5.63 -5.54
CA TYR A 553 -21.73 6.24 -5.11
C TYR A 553 -21.78 7.75 -5.35
N ASN A 554 -21.05 8.28 -6.34
CA ASN A 554 -21.12 9.69 -6.70
C ASN A 554 -22.19 9.91 -7.76
N GLU A 555 -22.81 11.07 -7.74
CA GLU A 555 -23.63 11.57 -8.83
C GLU A 555 -22.82 12.62 -9.59
N ILE A 556 -22.47 12.31 -10.83
CA ILE A 556 -21.71 13.19 -11.72
C ILE A 556 -22.57 13.52 -12.92
N TRP A 557 -22.94 14.79 -13.10
CA TRP A 557 -23.80 15.19 -14.21
C TRP A 557 -23.57 16.62 -14.68
N SER A 558 -24.08 16.94 -15.87
CA SER A 558 -24.12 18.31 -16.36
C SER A 558 -25.39 18.48 -17.18
N ASP A 559 -26.30 19.35 -16.74
CA ASP A 559 -27.58 19.62 -17.39
C ASP A 559 -27.79 21.10 -17.76
N ASN A 560 -26.86 21.97 -17.34
CA ASN A 560 -26.83 23.39 -17.69
C ASN A 560 -26.45 23.70 -19.16
N GLY A 561 -26.33 22.68 -20.01
CA GLY A 561 -25.90 22.77 -21.41
C GLY A 561 -24.38 22.74 -21.62
N ASN A 562 -23.58 22.81 -20.55
CA ASN A 562 -22.16 22.53 -20.62
C ASN A 562 -21.91 21.02 -20.60
N CYS A 563 -20.72 20.61 -21.01
CA CYS A 563 -20.24 19.25 -20.86
C CYS A 563 -18.84 19.22 -20.25
N PHE A 564 -18.58 18.13 -19.53
CA PHE A 564 -17.22 17.72 -19.25
C PHE A 564 -16.51 17.39 -20.56
N ASN A 565 -15.17 17.45 -20.57
CA ASN A 565 -14.40 16.66 -21.52
C ASN A 565 -14.68 15.17 -21.21
N ASP A 566 -13.88 14.61 -20.32
CA ASP A 566 -14.15 13.33 -19.65
C ASP A 566 -14.86 13.62 -18.33
N ALA A 567 -15.75 12.74 -17.87
CA ALA A 567 -16.27 12.91 -16.52
C ALA A 567 -15.17 12.57 -15.49
N MET A 568 -14.51 11.42 -15.66
CA MET A 568 -13.34 11.03 -14.88
C MET A 568 -12.17 10.73 -15.82
N GLY A 569 -11.02 11.34 -15.62
CA GLY A 569 -9.85 11.05 -16.44
C GLY A 569 -8.56 11.60 -15.87
N GLY A 570 -7.51 11.58 -16.69
CA GLY A 570 -6.17 11.87 -16.21
C GLY A 570 -5.20 12.48 -17.20
N GLY A 571 -3.91 12.24 -16.93
CA GLY A 571 -2.79 12.78 -17.68
C GLY A 571 -2.55 12.01 -18.98
N GLY A 572 -1.64 11.03 -18.92
CA GLY A 572 -1.23 10.22 -20.05
C GLY A 572 -2.11 8.99 -20.24
N ASN A 573 -2.60 8.83 -21.46
CA ASN A 573 -3.40 7.69 -21.92
C ASN A 573 -2.60 6.37 -22.05
N ARG A 574 -1.27 6.41 -21.89
CA ARG A 574 -0.36 5.30 -22.22
C ARG A 574 0.86 5.28 -21.33
N GLY A 575 1.32 4.09 -20.98
CA GLY A 575 2.53 3.85 -20.21
C GLY A 575 2.25 3.08 -18.92
N TYR A 576 3.26 2.98 -18.06
CA TYR A 576 3.16 2.28 -16.77
C TYR A 576 2.55 3.16 -15.66
N THR A 577 1.88 4.24 -16.06
CA THR A 577 1.17 5.21 -15.23
C THR A 577 -0.10 5.62 -15.93
N GLY A 578 -1.10 6.10 -15.18
CA GLY A 578 -2.29 6.72 -15.73
C GLY A 578 -3.39 6.84 -14.69
N PHE A 579 -4.64 7.01 -15.12
CA PHE A 579 -5.79 7.03 -14.21
C PHE A 579 -6.59 5.73 -14.39
N PRO A 580 -7.05 5.08 -13.30
CA PRO A 580 -6.92 5.46 -11.89
C PRO A 580 -5.61 5.03 -11.21
N GLY A 581 -4.72 4.34 -11.94
CA GLY A 581 -3.54 3.70 -11.36
C GLY A 581 -3.89 2.40 -10.64
N SER A 582 -2.87 1.61 -10.30
CA SER A 582 -3.02 0.25 -9.77
C SER A 582 -3.97 0.13 -8.58
N ASP A 583 -4.63 -1.02 -8.46
CA ASP A 583 -5.43 -1.45 -7.32
C ASP A 583 -6.65 -0.57 -7.01
N SER A 584 -7.21 0.10 -8.02
CA SER A 584 -8.31 1.06 -7.84
C SER A 584 -9.68 0.53 -8.25
N ASP A 585 -10.72 1.05 -7.58
CA ASP A 585 -12.12 0.69 -7.75
C ASP A 585 -12.98 1.88 -8.16
N ILE A 586 -13.84 1.70 -9.16
CA ILE A 586 -14.82 2.70 -9.60
C ILE A 586 -16.20 2.03 -9.70
N TYR A 587 -17.11 2.32 -8.75
CA TYR A 587 -18.40 1.59 -8.73
C TYR A 587 -19.61 2.31 -8.14
N GLY A 588 -20.80 1.88 -8.53
CA GLY A 588 -22.05 2.42 -7.99
C GLY A 588 -22.29 3.90 -8.33
N ASN A 589 -21.54 4.47 -9.27
CA ASN A 589 -21.68 5.88 -9.64
C ASN A 589 -22.80 6.06 -10.69
N TYR A 590 -23.46 7.21 -10.64
CA TYR A 590 -24.26 7.73 -11.75
C TYR A 590 -23.42 8.75 -12.51
N ILE A 591 -23.21 8.55 -13.82
CA ILE A 591 -22.31 9.38 -14.63
C ILE A 591 -23.05 9.85 -15.89
N SER A 592 -23.09 11.18 -16.07
CA SER A 592 -23.77 11.83 -17.19
C SER A 592 -23.04 13.10 -17.67
N GLY A 593 -23.18 13.43 -18.95
CA GLY A 593 -22.80 14.76 -19.46
C GLY A 593 -21.34 14.92 -19.93
N ALA A 594 -20.63 13.84 -20.25
CA ALA A 594 -19.28 13.91 -20.87
C ALA A 594 -19.33 14.12 -22.40
N CYS A 595 -18.45 14.96 -22.94
CA CYS A 595 -18.31 15.16 -24.39
C CYS A 595 -17.32 14.18 -25.03
N ASP A 596 -16.51 13.51 -24.22
CA ASP A 596 -15.61 12.43 -24.60
C ASP A 596 -15.94 11.17 -23.76
N ASP A 597 -15.10 10.81 -22.79
CA ASP A 597 -15.22 9.53 -22.08
C ASP A 597 -15.96 9.72 -20.73
N ALA A 598 -16.84 8.79 -20.34
CA ALA A 598 -17.43 8.82 -19.00
C ALA A 598 -16.36 8.46 -17.95
N ILE A 599 -15.55 7.44 -18.25
CA ILE A 599 -14.40 7.02 -17.42
C ILE A 599 -13.23 6.76 -18.37
N GLU A 600 -12.14 7.50 -18.21
CA GLU A 600 -10.89 7.28 -18.94
C GLU A 600 -9.92 6.43 -18.10
N ALA A 601 -10.16 5.11 -18.03
CA ALA A 601 -9.30 4.17 -17.32
C ALA A 601 -8.19 3.67 -18.26
N GLU A 602 -7.12 4.44 -18.36
CA GLU A 602 -6.00 4.21 -19.28
C GLU A 602 -4.66 4.38 -18.54
N GLY A 603 -3.62 3.65 -18.98
CA GLY A 603 -2.31 3.64 -18.34
C GLY A 603 -1.87 2.23 -17.98
N ASN A 604 -1.46 2.00 -16.73
CA ASN A 604 -1.07 0.67 -16.30
C ASN A 604 -2.29 -0.23 -16.03
N ASP A 605 -3.28 0.29 -15.32
CA ASP A 605 -4.52 -0.35 -14.89
C ASP A 605 -4.32 -1.74 -14.28
N ILE A 606 -3.31 -1.86 -13.42
CA ILE A 606 -3.00 -3.11 -12.71
C ILE A 606 -4.09 -3.37 -11.68
N ASN A 607 -4.82 -4.48 -11.82
CA ASN A 607 -5.92 -4.81 -10.90
C ASN A 607 -6.93 -3.67 -10.73
N VAL A 608 -7.23 -2.93 -11.80
CA VAL A 608 -8.29 -1.91 -11.76
C VAL A 608 -9.64 -2.56 -11.98
N ARG A 609 -10.66 -2.11 -11.25
CA ARG A 609 -11.99 -2.74 -11.20
C ARG A 609 -13.09 -1.68 -11.33
N ILE A 610 -13.94 -1.83 -12.35
CA ILE A 610 -15.01 -0.89 -12.67
C ILE A 610 -16.34 -1.63 -12.74
N TRP A 611 -17.25 -1.40 -11.78
CA TRP A 611 -18.50 -2.16 -11.74
C TRP A 611 -19.73 -1.40 -11.27
N ASN A 612 -20.92 -1.91 -11.60
CA ASN A 612 -22.19 -1.33 -11.14
C ASN A 612 -22.30 0.19 -11.35
N ASN A 613 -21.69 0.76 -12.40
CA ASN A 613 -21.90 2.17 -12.75
C ASN A 613 -23.07 2.29 -13.74
N TYR A 614 -23.85 3.36 -13.61
CA TYR A 614 -24.85 3.77 -14.59
C TYR A 614 -24.30 4.92 -15.43
N ILE A 615 -24.04 4.66 -16.70
CA ILE A 615 -23.39 5.59 -17.62
C ILE A 615 -24.39 6.02 -18.69
N THR A 616 -24.62 7.32 -18.82
CA THR A 616 -25.57 7.88 -19.79
C THR A 616 -25.04 9.23 -20.31
N ASN A 617 -25.54 9.69 -21.45
CA ASN A 617 -25.19 10.98 -22.06
C ASN A 617 -23.69 11.29 -22.13
N SER A 618 -22.84 10.29 -22.38
CA SER A 618 -21.42 10.44 -22.72
C SER A 618 -21.16 10.01 -24.16
N PHE A 619 -20.08 10.51 -24.78
CA PHE A 619 -19.73 10.06 -26.13
C PHE A 619 -19.26 8.61 -26.11
N LEU A 620 -18.31 8.28 -25.24
CA LEU A 620 -17.86 6.91 -24.95
C LEU A 620 -18.22 6.54 -23.51
N GLY A 621 -18.47 5.26 -23.26
CA GLY A 621 -18.61 4.73 -21.91
C GLY A 621 -17.28 4.73 -21.16
N ILE A 622 -16.45 3.74 -21.42
CA ILE A 622 -15.15 3.53 -20.77
C ILE A 622 -14.03 3.59 -21.80
N ALA A 623 -13.08 4.50 -21.61
CA ALA A 623 -11.82 4.52 -22.32
C ALA A 623 -10.84 3.54 -21.65
N ASN A 624 -10.18 2.72 -22.47
CA ASN A 624 -9.14 1.79 -22.03
C ASN A 624 -8.05 1.63 -23.12
N ALA A 625 -7.78 2.70 -23.88
CA ALA A 625 -6.83 2.76 -24.99
C ALA A 625 -5.57 3.61 -24.63
N ALA A 626 -4.73 3.15 -23.69
CA ALA A 626 -4.44 1.72 -23.51
C ALA A 626 -4.29 1.23 -22.07
N VAL A 627 -4.71 -0.02 -21.85
CA VAL A 627 -4.33 -0.85 -20.69
C VAL A 627 -2.96 -1.47 -20.98
N THR A 628 -1.92 -0.89 -20.41
CA THR A 628 -0.53 -1.28 -20.70
C THR A 628 -0.14 -2.55 -19.96
N VAL A 629 -0.68 -2.76 -18.75
CA VAL A 629 -0.21 -3.81 -17.83
C VAL A 629 -1.35 -4.75 -17.39
N GLY A 630 -2.49 -4.18 -17.00
CA GLY A 630 -3.68 -4.93 -16.57
C GLY A 630 -3.42 -5.82 -15.35
N PRO A 631 -4.35 -6.72 -14.99
CA PRO A 631 -5.68 -6.83 -15.59
C PRO A 631 -6.60 -5.68 -15.19
N LEU A 632 -7.38 -5.20 -16.16
CA LEU A 632 -8.55 -4.35 -15.95
C LEU A 632 -9.81 -5.23 -15.93
N TYR A 633 -10.65 -5.09 -14.92
CA TYR A 633 -11.94 -5.79 -14.79
C TYR A 633 -13.09 -4.80 -14.91
N VAL A 634 -14.04 -5.08 -15.79
CA VAL A 634 -15.23 -4.26 -16.03
C VAL A 634 -16.47 -5.14 -15.99
N TRP A 635 -17.33 -4.99 -14.99
CA TRP A 635 -18.51 -5.85 -14.88
C TRP A 635 -19.78 -5.19 -14.34
N LYS A 636 -20.95 -5.71 -14.71
CA LYS A 636 -22.26 -5.23 -14.22
C LYS A 636 -22.50 -3.71 -14.39
N ASN A 637 -21.80 -3.06 -15.32
CA ASN A 637 -22.10 -1.67 -15.67
C ASN A 637 -23.29 -1.62 -16.62
N VAL A 638 -24.08 -0.56 -16.51
CA VAL A 638 -25.22 -0.27 -17.39
C VAL A 638 -24.89 0.96 -18.24
N PHE A 639 -24.86 0.76 -19.55
CA PHE A 639 -24.65 1.81 -20.54
C PHE A 639 -26.00 2.16 -21.16
N ALA A 640 -26.52 3.33 -20.82
CA ALA A 640 -27.85 3.78 -21.24
C ALA A 640 -27.79 4.58 -22.55
N ARG A 641 -28.13 5.87 -22.51
CA ARG A 641 -28.14 6.73 -23.71
C ARG A 641 -26.72 7.19 -24.04
N ALA A 642 -26.31 7.11 -25.30
CA ALA A 642 -25.07 7.74 -25.77
C ALA A 642 -25.31 9.20 -26.19
N ARG A 643 -24.27 10.02 -26.07
CA ARG A 643 -24.28 11.41 -26.52
C ARG A 643 -23.96 11.48 -28.00
N LYS A 644 -24.92 11.99 -28.77
CA LYS A 644 -24.72 12.28 -30.20
C LYS A 644 -24.01 13.62 -30.40
N THR A 645 -23.04 13.64 -31.29
CA THR A 645 -22.25 14.82 -31.65
C THR A 645 -22.87 15.56 -32.83
N GLY A 646 -23.74 14.89 -33.59
CA GLY A 646 -24.33 15.38 -34.84
C GLY A 646 -23.41 15.27 -36.05
N LYS A 647 -22.22 14.67 -35.89
CA LYS A 647 -21.25 14.49 -36.96
C LYS A 647 -21.20 13.03 -37.40
N ALA A 648 -21.59 12.78 -38.64
CA ALA A 648 -21.78 11.45 -39.20
C ALA A 648 -20.66 10.45 -38.84
N ASP A 649 -19.37 10.73 -39.11
CA ASP A 649 -18.23 9.79 -38.95
C ASP A 649 -17.76 9.53 -37.50
N ARG A 650 -18.45 10.13 -36.52
CA ARG A 650 -18.14 10.08 -35.08
C ARG A 650 -19.33 10.62 -34.29
N ASP A 651 -20.51 10.10 -34.59
CA ASP A 651 -21.75 10.63 -34.00
C ASP A 651 -21.84 10.25 -32.52
N TYR A 652 -21.49 9.00 -32.17
CA TYR A 652 -21.45 8.51 -30.80
C TYR A 652 -20.42 7.37 -30.68
N GLY A 653 -20.04 6.97 -29.47
CA GLY A 653 -19.02 5.94 -29.20
C GLY A 653 -19.60 4.61 -28.73
N GLY A 654 -18.68 3.68 -28.43
CA GLY A 654 -18.98 2.39 -27.82
C GLY A 654 -19.08 2.44 -26.30
N SER A 655 -19.54 1.35 -25.71
CA SER A 655 -19.50 1.15 -24.26
C SER A 655 -18.07 1.08 -23.73
N ILE A 656 -17.14 0.54 -24.52
CA ILE A 656 -15.72 0.48 -24.20
C ILE A 656 -14.85 0.62 -25.46
N LYS A 657 -13.71 1.30 -25.34
CA LYS A 657 -12.78 1.61 -26.47
C LYS A 657 -12.10 0.38 -27.06
N GLY A 658 -11.80 -0.62 -26.22
CA GLY A 658 -11.25 -1.91 -26.63
C GLY A 658 -9.72 -1.96 -26.76
N GLY A 659 -8.94 -1.36 -25.86
CA GLY A 659 -7.51 -1.70 -25.69
C GLY A 659 -6.50 -0.85 -26.47
N GLU A 660 -6.57 -0.76 -27.81
CA GLU A 660 -5.54 -0.02 -28.59
C GLU A 660 -6.08 1.20 -29.35
N GLY A 661 -7.41 1.31 -29.45
CA GLY A 661 -8.06 2.41 -30.15
C GLY A 661 -7.75 2.40 -31.65
N GLN A 662 -7.25 3.51 -32.20
CA GLN A 662 -7.06 3.66 -33.65
C GLN A 662 -5.71 3.16 -34.18
N TYR A 663 -4.73 2.90 -33.31
CA TYR A 663 -3.35 2.57 -33.65
C TYR A 663 -2.86 1.40 -32.80
N LYS A 664 -2.14 0.42 -33.39
CA LYS A 664 -1.52 -0.68 -32.63
C LYS A 664 -0.42 -0.15 -31.70
N THR A 665 -0.34 -0.60 -30.44
CA THR A 665 0.54 0.00 -29.41
C THR A 665 1.36 -1.07 -28.65
N THR A 666 2.06 -0.66 -27.59
CA THR A 666 2.80 -1.50 -26.62
C THR A 666 1.88 -2.00 -25.47
N SER A 667 0.60 -2.25 -25.77
CA SER A 667 -0.42 -2.61 -24.77
C SER A 667 -0.53 -4.12 -24.66
N ASP A 668 0.00 -4.66 -23.56
CA ASP A 668 0.02 -6.10 -23.27
C ASP A 668 -0.86 -6.47 -22.06
N GLY A 669 -1.59 -5.49 -21.51
CA GLY A 669 -2.47 -5.71 -20.37
C GLY A 669 -3.84 -6.24 -20.74
N PHE A 670 -4.31 -7.25 -20.01
CA PHE A 670 -5.61 -7.86 -20.26
C PHE A 670 -6.78 -7.01 -19.77
N THR A 671 -7.88 -7.02 -20.52
CA THR A 671 -9.18 -6.51 -20.08
C THR A 671 -10.21 -7.64 -20.03
N TYR A 672 -10.91 -7.73 -18.91
CA TYR A 672 -12.05 -8.62 -18.68
C TYR A 672 -13.35 -7.82 -18.64
N PHE A 673 -14.27 -8.11 -19.56
CA PHE A 673 -15.54 -7.39 -19.70
C PHE A 673 -16.70 -8.37 -19.48
N PHE A 674 -17.28 -8.40 -18.29
CA PHE A 674 -18.24 -9.43 -17.88
C PHE A 674 -19.60 -8.85 -17.50
N ASN A 675 -20.71 -9.48 -17.89
CA ASN A 675 -22.01 -9.14 -17.34
C ASN A 675 -22.39 -7.65 -17.46
N ASN A 676 -21.94 -6.93 -18.49
CA ASN A 676 -22.35 -5.53 -18.71
C ASN A 676 -23.60 -5.47 -19.58
N THR A 677 -24.41 -4.43 -19.43
CA THR A 677 -25.64 -4.24 -20.23
C THR A 677 -25.60 -2.94 -21.00
N MET A 678 -25.69 -3.04 -22.32
CA MET A 678 -25.99 -1.91 -23.20
C MET A 678 -27.49 -1.83 -23.44
N LEU A 679 -28.08 -0.72 -23.05
CA LEU A 679 -29.49 -0.41 -23.29
C LEU A 679 -29.63 0.40 -24.58
N GLN A 680 -30.83 0.37 -25.18
CA GLN A 680 -31.19 1.17 -26.34
C GLN A 680 -32.44 2.02 -26.07
N PRO A 681 -32.44 2.91 -25.06
CA PRO A 681 -33.56 3.81 -24.81
C PRO A 681 -33.75 4.73 -26.03
N ASP A 682 -34.94 4.70 -26.63
CA ASP A 682 -35.28 5.41 -27.87
C ASP A 682 -34.28 5.18 -29.03
N ASN A 683 -33.65 4.01 -29.11
CA ASN A 683 -32.60 3.68 -30.10
C ASN A 683 -31.46 4.71 -30.13
N ALA A 684 -31.09 5.21 -28.95
CA ALA A 684 -30.05 6.22 -28.78
C ALA A 684 -28.94 5.76 -27.82
N GLY A 685 -28.74 4.44 -27.67
CA GLY A 685 -27.71 3.87 -26.80
C GLY A 685 -26.32 3.90 -27.42
N PHE A 686 -25.37 3.32 -26.69
CA PHE A 686 -23.99 3.15 -27.14
C PHE A 686 -23.90 2.05 -28.21
N THR A 687 -22.80 2.06 -28.97
CA THR A 687 -22.37 0.86 -29.71
C THR A 687 -21.67 -0.13 -28.77
N GLY A 688 -21.30 -1.31 -29.28
CA GLY A 688 -20.62 -2.34 -28.49
C GLY A 688 -19.11 -2.12 -28.28
N ILE A 689 -18.39 -3.22 -28.11
CA ILE A 689 -16.96 -3.22 -27.77
C ILE A 689 -16.14 -2.70 -28.97
N GLY A 690 -15.40 -1.61 -28.77
CA GLY A 690 -14.58 -0.98 -29.80
C GLY A 690 -15.38 -0.33 -30.93
N GLY A 691 -16.67 -0.06 -30.70
CA GLY A 691 -17.54 0.63 -31.64
C GLY A 691 -17.34 2.15 -31.64
N VAL A 692 -17.51 2.77 -32.81
CA VAL A 692 -17.68 4.21 -32.98
C VAL A 692 -18.70 4.41 -34.10
N GLY A 693 -19.78 5.14 -33.83
CA GLY A 693 -20.90 5.34 -34.74
C GLY A 693 -20.46 5.77 -36.14
N ASN A 694 -21.02 5.09 -37.15
CA ASN A 694 -20.80 5.29 -38.60
C ASN A 694 -19.35 5.15 -39.10
N ARG A 695 -18.44 4.60 -38.29
CA ARG A 695 -17.24 3.99 -38.86
C ARG A 695 -17.59 2.55 -39.20
N SER A 696 -17.55 2.21 -40.49
CA SER A 696 -17.54 0.82 -40.96
C SER A 696 -16.31 0.01 -40.49
N ARG A 697 -15.49 0.57 -39.59
CA ARG A 697 -14.26 0.00 -39.02
C ARG A 697 -14.14 0.47 -37.57
N GLY A 698 -14.35 -0.43 -36.61
CA GLY A 698 -14.16 -0.16 -35.18
C GLY A 698 -12.69 0.05 -34.79
N THR A 699 -12.36 -0.10 -33.51
CA THR A 699 -10.99 0.00 -32.98
C THR A 699 -10.22 -1.32 -33.12
N PHE A 700 -8.90 -1.30 -32.96
CA PHE A 700 -8.12 -2.52 -32.75
C PHE A 700 -8.34 -3.01 -31.32
N ILE A 701 -8.61 -4.30 -31.17
CA ILE A 701 -8.78 -4.95 -29.85
C ILE A 701 -7.70 -6.00 -29.62
N THR A 702 -7.02 -5.90 -28.48
CA THR A 702 -6.00 -6.86 -28.03
C THR A 702 -6.22 -7.24 -26.58
N HIS A 703 -5.76 -8.44 -26.18
CA HIS A 703 -5.74 -8.93 -24.80
C HIS A 703 -7.11 -8.77 -24.09
N PHE A 704 -8.18 -9.22 -24.74
CA PHE A 704 -9.54 -8.90 -24.32
C PHE A 704 -10.42 -10.13 -24.22
N VAL A 705 -11.12 -10.28 -23.10
CA VAL A 705 -12.05 -11.39 -22.87
C VAL A 705 -13.42 -10.83 -22.48
N SER A 706 -14.47 -11.17 -23.24
CA SER A 706 -15.85 -10.80 -22.94
C SER A 706 -16.71 -12.02 -22.66
N ARG A 707 -17.55 -11.97 -21.64
CA ARG A 707 -18.51 -13.04 -21.29
C ARG A 707 -19.79 -12.43 -20.73
N ASN A 708 -20.93 -13.04 -21.02
CA ASN A 708 -22.22 -12.71 -20.42
C ASN A 708 -22.65 -11.25 -20.56
N ASN A 709 -22.19 -10.51 -21.55
CA ASN A 709 -22.63 -9.13 -21.77
C ASN A 709 -23.89 -9.09 -22.65
N ILE A 710 -24.75 -8.11 -22.42
CA ILE A 710 -25.78 -7.72 -23.38
C ILE A 710 -25.20 -6.61 -24.27
N LEU A 711 -24.74 -6.98 -25.46
CA LEU A 711 -24.16 -6.08 -26.47
C LEU A 711 -25.21 -5.60 -27.47
N HIS A 712 -26.34 -5.09 -26.95
CA HIS A 712 -27.47 -4.62 -27.75
C HIS A 712 -27.16 -3.25 -28.37
N VAL A 713 -27.17 -3.19 -29.70
CA VAL A 713 -26.93 -1.97 -30.51
C VAL A 713 -28.22 -1.53 -31.23
N SER A 714 -28.34 -0.24 -31.58
CA SER A 714 -29.55 0.33 -32.19
C SER A 714 -29.84 -0.12 -33.62
N ASP A 715 -28.81 -0.52 -34.37
CA ASP A 715 -28.90 -1.00 -35.75
C ASP A 715 -28.07 -2.29 -35.85
N ASP A 716 -28.64 -3.36 -36.40
CA ASP A 716 -27.94 -4.66 -36.52
C ASP A 716 -26.71 -4.57 -37.45
N ASN A 717 -26.57 -3.49 -38.24
CA ASN A 717 -25.36 -3.18 -39.02
C ASN A 717 -24.26 -2.49 -38.19
N ASP A 718 -24.57 -2.00 -36.99
CA ASP A 718 -23.55 -1.49 -36.07
C ASP A 718 -22.73 -2.63 -35.46
N LEU A 719 -21.66 -2.24 -34.76
CA LEU A 719 -20.71 -3.16 -34.15
C LEU A 719 -21.14 -3.48 -32.72
N SER A 720 -21.61 -4.71 -32.47
CA SER A 720 -21.62 -5.27 -31.11
C SER A 720 -20.19 -5.55 -30.64
N ILE A 721 -19.30 -5.96 -31.56
CA ILE A 721 -17.87 -6.12 -31.33
C ILE A 721 -17.09 -5.67 -32.57
N SER A 722 -16.04 -4.87 -32.40
CA SER A 722 -15.19 -4.43 -33.51
C SER A 722 -14.57 -5.61 -34.28
N SER A 723 -14.84 -5.67 -35.58
CA SER A 723 -14.31 -6.66 -36.53
C SER A 723 -13.05 -6.21 -37.27
N ARG A 724 -12.34 -5.20 -36.74
CA ARG A 724 -11.14 -4.66 -37.40
C ARG A 724 -10.07 -5.74 -37.55
N LYS A 725 -9.57 -5.91 -38.78
CA LYS A 725 -8.45 -6.83 -39.07
C LYS A 725 -7.21 -6.38 -38.28
N GLY A 726 -6.68 -7.26 -37.44
CA GLY A 726 -5.51 -6.99 -36.60
C GLY A 726 -5.74 -7.23 -35.12
N ASN A 727 -6.99 -7.51 -34.70
CA ASN A 727 -7.27 -7.99 -33.35
C ASN A 727 -6.44 -9.25 -33.05
N SER A 728 -5.89 -9.34 -31.84
CA SER A 728 -5.01 -10.44 -31.43
C SER A 728 -5.17 -10.74 -29.94
N ASP A 729 -5.03 -12.01 -29.58
CA ASP A 729 -5.23 -12.49 -28.20
C ASP A 729 -6.56 -12.04 -27.59
N VAL A 730 -7.65 -12.34 -28.30
CA VAL A 730 -9.02 -12.01 -27.89
C VAL A 730 -9.83 -13.28 -27.74
N SER A 731 -10.77 -13.26 -26.79
CA SER A 731 -11.75 -14.31 -26.60
C SER A 731 -13.12 -13.70 -26.32
N PHE A 732 -13.96 -13.59 -27.35
CA PHE A 732 -15.35 -13.15 -27.22
C PHE A 732 -16.27 -14.36 -27.35
N ASP A 733 -17.06 -14.62 -26.32
CA ASP A 733 -17.95 -15.78 -26.25
C ASP A 733 -19.03 -15.59 -25.19
N TYR A 734 -20.14 -16.34 -25.27
CA TYR A 734 -21.25 -16.29 -24.29
C TYR A 734 -21.91 -14.91 -24.12
N ASP A 735 -21.76 -13.99 -25.06
CA ASP A 735 -22.45 -12.69 -25.02
C ASP A 735 -23.82 -12.78 -25.73
N LEU A 736 -24.76 -11.90 -25.38
CA LEU A 736 -26.02 -11.68 -26.11
C LEU A 736 -25.88 -10.44 -27.00
N LEU A 737 -26.06 -10.59 -28.30
CA LEU A 737 -25.82 -9.51 -29.26
C LEU A 737 -26.77 -9.56 -30.47
N ASN A 738 -27.03 -8.39 -31.08
CA ASN A 738 -27.78 -8.26 -32.34
C ASN A 738 -26.95 -7.68 -33.50
N GLY A 739 -25.86 -6.96 -33.20
CA GLY A 739 -25.00 -6.33 -34.20
C GLY A 739 -23.87 -7.23 -34.72
N SER A 740 -22.99 -6.62 -35.52
CA SER A 740 -21.85 -7.28 -36.13
C SER A 740 -20.73 -7.60 -35.12
N TYR A 741 -20.02 -8.72 -35.36
CA TYR A 741 -18.91 -9.21 -34.55
C TYR A 741 -17.86 -9.96 -35.42
N PRO A 742 -16.62 -10.20 -34.93
CA PRO A 742 -15.58 -10.91 -35.69
C PRO A 742 -15.95 -12.38 -35.98
N ALA A 743 -15.67 -12.84 -37.20
CA ALA A 743 -15.90 -14.24 -37.58
C ALA A 743 -15.12 -15.23 -36.70
N GLY A 744 -15.77 -16.34 -36.32
CA GLY A 744 -15.19 -17.40 -35.50
C GLY A 744 -15.19 -17.15 -33.99
N GLN A 745 -15.68 -15.98 -33.55
CA GLN A 745 -15.98 -15.64 -32.16
C GLN A 745 -17.46 -15.91 -31.87
N GLU A 746 -17.89 -15.79 -30.61
CA GLU A 746 -19.27 -16.02 -30.15
C GLU A 746 -19.81 -17.41 -30.50
N LYS A 747 -19.00 -18.46 -30.28
CA LYS A 747 -19.39 -19.85 -30.58
C LYS A 747 -20.56 -20.32 -29.72
N ASN A 748 -20.63 -19.83 -28.49
CA ASN A 748 -21.65 -20.09 -27.49
C ASN A 748 -22.46 -18.81 -27.17
N GLY A 749 -22.30 -17.75 -27.99
CA GLY A 749 -23.06 -16.52 -27.86
C GLY A 749 -24.52 -16.68 -28.32
N TYR A 750 -25.36 -15.74 -27.90
CA TYR A 750 -26.78 -15.69 -28.23
C TYR A 750 -27.04 -14.54 -29.19
N ILE A 751 -27.64 -14.82 -30.34
CA ILE A 751 -28.02 -13.78 -31.31
C ILE A 751 -29.47 -13.39 -31.09
N GLY A 752 -29.71 -12.12 -30.78
CA GLY A 752 -31.06 -11.59 -30.59
C GLY A 752 -31.10 -10.28 -29.82
N ILE A 753 -32.30 -9.75 -29.67
CA ILE A 753 -32.59 -8.54 -28.91
C ILE A 753 -33.13 -8.97 -27.54
N PRO A 754 -32.56 -8.47 -26.42
CA PRO A 754 -33.07 -8.77 -25.08
C PRO A 754 -34.47 -8.19 -24.87
N THR A 755 -35.28 -8.88 -24.07
CA THR A 755 -36.56 -8.36 -23.58
C THR A 755 -36.51 -8.23 -22.07
N TYR A 756 -36.78 -7.04 -21.58
CA TYR A 756 -36.64 -6.69 -20.17
C TYR A 756 -37.99 -6.72 -19.44
N GLN A 757 -37.99 -7.09 -18.16
CA GLN A 757 -39.18 -6.97 -17.30
C GLN A 757 -39.61 -5.50 -17.20
N SER A 758 -38.61 -4.62 -17.10
CA SER A 758 -38.73 -3.18 -17.16
C SER A 758 -37.45 -2.59 -17.75
N LEU A 759 -37.56 -1.45 -18.43
CA LEU A 759 -36.43 -0.57 -18.76
C LEU A 759 -36.52 0.71 -17.94
N PHE A 760 -36.88 0.54 -16.66
CA PHE A 760 -37.14 1.65 -15.77
C PHE A 760 -35.84 2.16 -15.17
N PHE A 761 -35.66 3.48 -15.25
CA PHE A 761 -34.68 4.21 -14.47
C PHE A 761 -35.36 5.43 -13.87
N ASP A 762 -35.31 5.56 -12.55
CA ASP A 762 -35.81 6.71 -11.83
C ASP A 762 -34.70 7.74 -11.65
N GLU A 763 -34.81 8.85 -12.37
CA GLU A 763 -33.83 9.94 -12.26
C GLU A 763 -33.78 10.57 -10.86
N ALA A 764 -34.85 10.55 -10.06
CA ALA A 764 -34.84 11.19 -8.75
C ALA A 764 -34.17 10.32 -7.69
N SER A 765 -34.46 9.01 -7.70
CA SER A 765 -33.89 8.05 -6.74
C SER A 765 -32.61 7.39 -7.22
N LYS A 766 -32.28 7.53 -8.51
CA LYS A 766 -31.20 6.81 -9.21
C LYS A 766 -31.33 5.29 -9.08
N GLU A 767 -32.57 4.80 -9.13
CA GLU A 767 -32.90 3.37 -9.11
C GLU A 767 -33.17 2.83 -10.52
N GLY A 768 -32.59 1.68 -10.86
CA GLY A 768 -32.78 1.00 -12.13
C GLY A 768 -33.35 -0.42 -11.99
N ASP A 769 -34.22 -0.80 -12.91
CA ASP A 769 -34.64 -2.19 -13.13
C ASP A 769 -34.36 -2.57 -14.59
N PHE A 770 -33.49 -3.56 -14.77
CA PHE A 770 -32.97 -4.01 -16.06
C PHE A 770 -32.97 -5.53 -16.18
N ARG A 771 -33.78 -6.21 -15.35
CA ARG A 771 -33.87 -7.66 -15.35
C ARG A 771 -34.49 -8.15 -16.64
N LEU A 772 -34.03 -9.31 -17.10
CA LEU A 772 -34.59 -9.97 -18.28
C LEU A 772 -35.93 -10.63 -17.94
N LEU A 773 -36.86 -10.66 -18.91
CA LEU A 773 -38.06 -11.49 -18.81
C LEU A 773 -37.66 -12.98 -18.81
N PRO A 774 -38.40 -13.88 -18.14
CA PRO A 774 -38.07 -15.30 -18.10
C PRO A 774 -37.96 -16.02 -19.45
N ASN A 775 -38.53 -15.45 -20.51
CA ASN A 775 -38.46 -15.98 -21.88
C ASN A 775 -37.50 -15.19 -22.79
N SER A 776 -36.78 -14.21 -22.24
CA SER A 776 -35.76 -13.46 -22.96
C SER A 776 -34.54 -14.35 -23.24
N ALA A 777 -33.89 -14.13 -24.37
CA ALA A 777 -32.51 -14.59 -24.52
C ALA A 777 -31.64 -13.96 -23.42
N GLY A 778 -30.72 -14.74 -22.87
CA GLY A 778 -29.82 -14.34 -21.78
C GLY A 778 -30.34 -14.63 -20.36
N HIS A 779 -31.63 -14.91 -20.16
CA HIS A 779 -32.14 -15.31 -18.84
C HIS A 779 -31.69 -16.73 -18.51
N ASN A 780 -31.04 -16.93 -17.34
CA ASN A 780 -30.47 -18.18 -16.86
C ASN A 780 -29.48 -18.85 -17.83
N GLN A 781 -28.86 -18.09 -18.72
CA GLN A 781 -28.11 -18.57 -19.89
C GLN A 781 -26.64 -18.16 -19.90
N GLY A 782 -26.22 -17.37 -18.91
CA GLY A 782 -24.85 -16.93 -18.73
C GLY A 782 -23.93 -18.07 -18.32
N LYS A 783 -22.66 -17.91 -18.65
CA LYS A 783 -21.56 -18.74 -18.22
C LYS A 783 -21.22 -18.45 -16.76
N GLU A 784 -21.10 -19.47 -15.92
CA GLU A 784 -20.50 -19.31 -14.61
C GLU A 784 -19.04 -18.87 -14.72
N ILE A 785 -18.71 -17.73 -14.10
CA ILE A 785 -17.39 -17.13 -13.99
C ILE A 785 -17.08 -17.05 -12.50
N PRO A 786 -16.10 -17.83 -11.98
CA PRO A 786 -15.78 -17.87 -10.55
C PRO A 786 -15.61 -16.46 -9.97
N ASN A 787 -16.28 -16.18 -8.85
CA ASN A 787 -16.23 -14.92 -8.12
C ASN A 787 -16.87 -13.70 -8.83
N PHE A 788 -17.23 -13.79 -10.11
CA PHE A 788 -17.93 -12.73 -10.84
C PHE A 788 -19.44 -12.96 -10.98
N THR A 789 -19.85 -14.21 -11.12
CA THR A 789 -21.27 -14.58 -11.28
C THR A 789 -21.80 -15.38 -10.11
N ASP A 790 -21.15 -15.36 -8.95
CA ASP A 790 -21.64 -16.07 -7.76
C ASP A 790 -23.01 -15.54 -7.31
N GLY A 791 -23.80 -16.38 -6.64
CA GLY A 791 -25.07 -15.96 -6.03
C GLY A 791 -26.22 -15.72 -7.01
N PHE A 792 -26.15 -16.31 -8.21
CA PHE A 792 -27.25 -16.30 -9.19
C PHE A 792 -28.45 -17.13 -8.75
N TYR A 793 -29.60 -16.88 -9.36
CA TYR A 793 -30.84 -17.63 -9.13
C TYR A 793 -31.16 -18.52 -10.34
N GLY A 794 -31.83 -19.65 -10.11
CA GLY A 794 -32.24 -20.55 -11.19
C GLY A 794 -31.15 -21.51 -11.65
N SER A 795 -31.03 -21.72 -12.97
CA SER A 795 -30.17 -22.76 -13.57
C SER A 795 -28.80 -22.27 -14.04
N GLY A 796 -28.57 -20.97 -14.03
CA GLY A 796 -27.31 -20.32 -14.41
C GLY A 796 -27.44 -18.80 -14.21
N PRO A 797 -26.32 -18.05 -14.22
CA PRO A 797 -26.40 -16.59 -14.13
C PRO A 797 -27.12 -15.98 -15.33
N ASP A 798 -27.74 -14.84 -15.14
CA ASP A 798 -28.26 -14.05 -16.25
C ASP A 798 -27.11 -13.40 -17.02
N ILE A 799 -27.30 -13.26 -18.34
CA ILE A 799 -26.47 -12.39 -19.18
C ILE A 799 -26.88 -10.95 -18.91
N GLY A 800 -25.89 -10.09 -18.72
CA GLY A 800 -26.05 -8.67 -18.40
C GLY A 800 -25.83 -8.34 -16.93
N ALA A 801 -26.10 -7.09 -16.60
CA ALA A 801 -25.75 -6.46 -15.34
C ALA A 801 -26.71 -6.77 -14.19
N HIS A 802 -27.93 -7.23 -14.49
CA HIS A 802 -29.00 -7.34 -13.51
C HIS A 802 -29.59 -8.75 -13.49
N GLU A 803 -29.18 -9.50 -12.47
CA GLU A 803 -29.65 -10.85 -12.16
C GLU A 803 -31.13 -10.82 -11.72
N ASP A 804 -31.93 -11.74 -12.25
CA ASP A 804 -33.32 -11.92 -11.86
C ASP A 804 -33.43 -12.36 -10.39
N GLY A 805 -34.52 -11.98 -9.73
CA GLY A 805 -34.68 -12.16 -8.29
C GLY A 805 -33.92 -11.16 -7.40
N VAL A 806 -32.99 -10.37 -7.96
CA VAL A 806 -32.39 -9.23 -7.26
C VAL A 806 -33.33 -8.01 -7.34
N GLY A 807 -33.32 -7.18 -6.29
CA GLY A 807 -34.07 -5.92 -6.25
C GLY A 807 -33.48 -4.86 -7.18
N ARG A 808 -34.15 -3.70 -7.28
CA ARG A 808 -33.66 -2.57 -8.10
C ARG A 808 -32.24 -2.18 -7.70
N ILE A 809 -31.41 -1.88 -8.70
CA ILE A 809 -30.04 -1.41 -8.50
C ILE A 809 -30.10 0.08 -8.17
N LYS A 810 -29.39 0.50 -7.12
CA LYS A 810 -29.22 1.91 -6.76
C LYS A 810 -27.87 2.41 -7.23
N TYR A 811 -27.85 3.62 -7.77
CA TYR A 811 -26.64 4.34 -8.15
C TYR A 811 -26.58 5.68 -7.42
N GLY A 812 -25.41 6.32 -7.42
CA GLY A 812 -25.26 7.66 -6.86
C GLY A 812 -25.36 7.69 -5.33
N ILE A 813 -25.69 8.85 -4.77
CA ILE A 813 -25.43 9.14 -3.33
C ILE A 813 -26.29 8.30 -2.36
N ASN A 814 -27.41 7.75 -2.86
CA ASN A 814 -28.31 6.89 -2.10
C ASN A 814 -27.99 5.40 -2.25
N ALA A 815 -26.98 5.05 -3.05
CA ALA A 815 -26.53 3.68 -3.17
C ALA A 815 -25.76 3.22 -1.92
N SER A 816 -25.90 1.93 -1.68
CA SER A 816 -25.12 1.13 -0.74
C SER A 816 -25.00 -0.26 -1.35
N GLU A 817 -24.05 -1.05 -0.86
CA GLU A 817 -24.15 -2.50 -1.07
C GLU A 817 -25.27 -3.10 -0.22
#